data_AF-A0A1V5Q0H0-F1
#
_entry.id   AF-A0A1V5Q0H0-F1
#
_cell.length_a   1.000
_cell.length_b   1.000
_cell.length_c   1.000
_cell.angle_alpha   90.00
_cell.angle_beta   90.00
_cell.angle_gamma   90.00
#
_symmetry.space_group_name_H-M   'P 1'
#
loop_
_entity.id
_entity.type
_entity.pdbx_description
1 polymer ?
#
loop_
_entity_poly.entity_id
_entity_poly.type
_entity_poly.pdbx_seq_one_letter_code
_entity_poly.pdbx_strand_id
1 'polypeptide(L)'
;MVLARDPESLAVLAQQEVQIPTGSATPAKLTVALQPIQVLANEQLFVRLRLIDGAPITLGTSVLGNEHWDDAMPVRIDGKDPFYDWYKGLSSSSDSLMQLYNNDDPSKWQLLHTWLEEVDYIVLSSNRLYGSIVRLPQRYPLTVAYYKALFDGSLGFELTAEFVSFPSLGACQFEDQEAPFTIPLARYTTSRSCSIPYPVAEEAFSVYDHPRVLIFAKTAAYSRERVEMLLPLSLIDTAVWMTPKQATRETGGDGTPLVMDTETREVQEGGGTWSSMFNRTALQNRYPVLAVLLWWLVLTLLSWLAFPWMMLLFPALRDRGYGLARMLGLLLWAYPAWLLASLHVVRHTQALLWILLLVWTLMTALLLRRRWNEVREFWRERWPDLLRIEIVFAVLYVGWVLVRYANPDFYHLVTGGEKPMDLAYLNAVIKSSWFPPYDPWFAGGEMNYYYFGFVLIGSLIKATGIIPGVAYNLAIPTLFAMTGTGAYTLAANLATGGRDATPGSVRRARRAGIWAVAMVVLLGNLGEIQLLLKGLAEVGNVQFESLIPGYQLLVSAASGFWKVVVKGQTLPFRPEWWYWNATRIIPAGPGEGAGPINEFPLFTFLYGDLHAHAISLPLTQVALGIALQWGLRPTAQWRSRANSVITDAWSFFRRALPLLVLAGLVAGALQATNTWDYPTYLALMSVGFLLPLLFPKHSALAVSPSEATDTWQLHFPYYQLVTPLLIWGFAAMLFHPFTSNYIAIYGEIGAWTGRRTMAGEYFLIHGQFVLSLVLLAVAQARVMLCHLRQNLTVAPWKELLAVTVGTLLLTLTLLFVGVKIAWIVIPLGVIAALLVLNPGQQPHWRVFWFWVGTALTITLVVELVVLKGDLGRMNTVFKPYMQVWMLFAITAAVAQERLWSFFWSGKDTADVRLEQWFSGRRVWLGDAILSILLLLLLLGALYPVFAIPAKLRDRWVSAAPNSLDGSQSLAFAQHYENGTSLSLAPDLALINWIQDHIAGSPAIMEMNAAVEYITWGNRVSIYTGLPSVVGWRWHQVQQRMVMPAGTVELRQADVRAFYDTADPQIARMILQQYQIAYVVLTPYEQMLMAPEGMEKFDNMVAWGWLEKLYDQNGARLYKVTQ
;
A
#
# COMPACT_ATOMS: atom_id res chain seq x y z
N MET A 1 55.24 42.67 -36.12
CA MET A 1 53.99 43.23 -35.57
C MET A 1 54.17 44.72 -35.38
N VAL A 2 53.22 45.52 -35.86
CA VAL A 2 53.24 46.99 -35.80
C VAL A 2 51.97 47.46 -35.11
N LEU A 3 52.08 48.38 -34.17
CA LEU A 3 50.99 49.10 -33.55
C LEU A 3 51.07 50.56 -34.01
N ALA A 4 50.01 51.07 -34.62
CA ALA A 4 49.99 52.41 -35.24
C ALA A 4 48.71 53.19 -34.91
N ARG A 5 48.78 54.52 -35.06
CA ARG A 5 47.60 55.41 -34.93
C ARG A 5 46.75 55.49 -36.20
N ASP A 6 47.28 55.00 -37.32
CA ASP A 6 46.60 54.98 -38.60
C ASP A 6 46.63 53.57 -39.21
N PRO A 7 45.64 53.22 -40.04
CA PRO A 7 45.53 51.90 -40.65
C PRO A 7 46.62 51.62 -41.69
N GLU A 8 47.23 52.64 -42.28
CA GLU A 8 48.32 52.48 -43.25
C GLU A 8 49.69 52.23 -42.59
N SER A 9 49.76 52.37 -41.26
CA SER A 9 50.96 52.19 -40.44
C SER A 9 52.04 53.25 -40.69
N LEU A 10 51.64 54.48 -41.03
CA LEU A 10 52.53 55.62 -41.24
C LEU A 10 52.97 56.28 -39.92
N ALA A 11 52.15 56.19 -38.87
CA ALA A 11 52.39 56.68 -37.52
C ALA A 11 52.51 55.50 -36.54
N VAL A 12 53.65 54.80 -36.61
CA VAL A 12 53.97 53.65 -35.76
C VAL A 12 54.25 54.08 -34.33
N LEU A 13 53.51 53.51 -33.38
CA LEU A 13 53.69 53.69 -31.93
C LEU A 13 54.66 52.68 -31.33
N ALA A 14 54.59 51.43 -31.79
CA ALA A 14 55.50 50.38 -31.38
C ALA A 14 55.59 49.34 -32.50
N GLN A 15 56.78 48.76 -32.69
CA GLN A 15 56.96 47.65 -33.61
C GLN A 15 57.91 46.63 -33.02
N GLN A 16 57.64 45.36 -33.31
CA GLN A 16 58.47 44.24 -32.89
C GLN A 16 58.50 43.19 -34.00
N GLU A 17 59.69 42.81 -34.44
CA GLU A 17 59.89 41.66 -35.31
C GLU A 17 59.99 40.39 -34.48
N VAL A 18 59.42 39.30 -35.00
CA VAL A 18 59.33 38.01 -34.31
C VAL A 18 59.72 36.94 -35.30
N GLN A 19 60.75 36.17 -34.96
CA GLN A 19 61.16 35.00 -35.73
C GLN A 19 60.48 33.76 -35.19
N ILE A 20 59.85 32.97 -36.07
CA ILE A 20 59.15 31.74 -35.71
C ILE A 20 59.98 30.56 -36.24
N PRO A 21 60.62 29.76 -35.37
CA PRO A 21 61.40 28.61 -35.81
C PRO A 21 60.47 27.51 -36.36
N THR A 22 60.72 27.08 -37.60
CA THR A 22 59.98 26.00 -38.28
C THR A 22 60.53 24.63 -37.89
N GLY A 23 60.29 24.20 -36.66
CA GLY A 23 60.73 22.89 -36.20
C GLY A 23 60.00 22.41 -34.95
N SER A 24 59.05 21.48 -35.15
CA SER A 24 58.51 20.50 -34.20
C SER A 24 57.27 20.79 -33.32
N ALA A 25 56.60 21.94 -33.40
CA ALA A 25 55.26 22.08 -32.82
C ALA A 25 54.40 23.12 -33.56
N THR A 26 53.52 22.65 -34.44
CA THR A 26 52.41 23.43 -35.00
C THR A 26 51.10 22.92 -34.40
N PRO A 27 50.26 23.79 -33.79
CA PRO A 27 50.39 25.24 -33.67
C PRO A 27 51.34 25.70 -32.53
N ALA A 28 52.00 26.85 -32.71
CA ALA A 28 52.85 27.49 -31.70
C ALA A 28 52.18 28.78 -31.17
N LYS A 29 52.07 28.92 -29.84
CA LYS A 29 51.56 30.14 -29.19
C LYS A 29 52.72 31.11 -28.93
N LEU A 30 52.63 32.32 -29.49
CA LEU A 30 53.67 33.34 -29.38
C LEU A 30 53.15 34.56 -28.61
N THR A 31 53.87 34.97 -27.58
CA THR A 31 53.61 36.23 -26.88
C THR A 31 54.65 37.25 -27.34
N VAL A 32 54.17 38.38 -27.86
CA VAL A 32 55.02 39.46 -28.38
C VAL A 32 54.88 40.66 -27.47
N ALA A 33 55.93 40.98 -26.71
CA ALA A 33 55.98 42.20 -25.93
C ALA A 33 56.29 43.38 -26.85
N LEU A 34 55.42 44.39 -26.86
CA LEU A 34 55.70 45.70 -27.44
C LEU A 34 56.29 46.62 -26.37
N GLN A 35 57.06 47.63 -26.79
CA GLN A 35 57.51 48.65 -25.84
C GLN A 35 56.30 49.38 -25.22
N PRO A 36 56.36 49.74 -23.93
CA PRO A 36 55.26 50.43 -23.25
C PRO A 36 54.91 51.73 -23.97
N ILE A 37 53.64 51.91 -24.31
CA ILE A 37 53.13 53.15 -24.90
C ILE A 37 52.03 53.73 -24.01
N GLN A 38 51.90 55.06 -24.01
CA GLN A 38 50.72 55.71 -23.43
C GLN A 38 49.59 55.71 -24.47
N VAL A 39 48.45 55.14 -24.07
CA VAL A 39 47.22 55.10 -24.88
C VAL A 39 46.19 55.99 -24.19
N LEU A 40 45.54 56.86 -24.95
CA LEU A 40 44.46 57.71 -24.43
C LEU A 40 43.12 56.96 -24.49
N ALA A 41 42.23 57.25 -23.53
CA ALA A 41 40.88 56.70 -23.57
C ALA A 41 40.16 57.13 -24.87
N ASN A 42 39.45 56.19 -25.50
CA ASN A 42 38.76 56.34 -26.80
C ASN A 42 39.68 56.55 -28.03
N GLU A 43 40.99 56.34 -27.90
CA GLU A 43 41.91 56.35 -29.03
C GLU A 43 41.81 55.03 -29.82
N GLN A 44 41.58 55.10 -31.13
CA GLN A 44 41.64 53.94 -32.01
C GLN A 44 43.09 53.66 -32.41
N LEU A 45 43.55 52.45 -32.11
CA LEU A 45 44.86 51.95 -32.50
C LEU A 45 44.72 50.78 -33.46
N PHE A 46 45.68 50.65 -34.38
CA PHE A 46 45.70 49.61 -35.39
C PHE A 46 46.87 48.66 -35.13
N VAL A 47 46.56 47.37 -34.95
CA VAL A 47 47.56 46.31 -34.92
C VAL A 47 47.67 45.71 -36.32
N ARG A 48 48.86 45.81 -36.92
CA ARG A 48 49.16 45.22 -38.22
C ARG A 48 50.20 44.13 -38.10
N LEU A 49 49.88 42.97 -38.66
CA LEU A 49 50.79 41.85 -38.82
C LEU A 49 51.22 41.80 -40.29
N ARG A 50 52.52 41.74 -40.52
CA ARG A 50 53.11 41.66 -41.86
C ARG A 50 54.14 40.54 -41.84
N LEU A 51 53.99 39.58 -42.75
CA LEU A 51 55.04 38.61 -43.04
C LEU A 51 56.16 39.34 -43.77
N ILE A 52 57.34 39.42 -43.15
CA ILE A 52 58.49 40.13 -43.69
C ILE A 52 59.26 39.23 -44.67
N ASP A 53 59.41 37.95 -44.32
CA ASP A 53 60.08 36.91 -45.11
C ASP A 53 59.59 35.51 -44.67
N GLY A 54 59.73 34.49 -45.53
CA GLY A 54 59.37 33.09 -45.24
C GLY A 54 58.04 32.60 -45.83
N ALA A 55 57.58 31.42 -45.38
CA ALA A 55 56.36 30.77 -45.87
C ALA A 55 55.08 31.41 -45.27
N PRO A 56 53.93 31.34 -45.97
CA PRO A 56 52.66 31.79 -45.41
C PRO A 56 52.34 31.07 -44.10
N ILE A 57 51.91 31.82 -43.09
CA ILE A 57 51.42 31.29 -41.82
C ILE A 57 49.93 31.55 -41.68
N THR A 58 49.18 30.59 -41.13
CA THR A 58 47.79 30.80 -40.73
C THR A 58 47.76 31.25 -39.28
N LEU A 59 47.29 32.46 -39.03
CA LEU A 59 47.11 32.96 -37.68
C LEU A 59 45.79 32.42 -37.12
N GLY A 60 45.91 31.66 -36.02
CA GLY A 60 44.77 31.30 -35.18
C GLY A 60 44.61 32.31 -34.06
N THR A 61 43.39 32.38 -33.55
CA THR A 61 42.98 33.17 -32.38
C THR A 61 42.30 32.22 -31.40
N SER A 62 41.97 32.69 -30.20
CA SER A 62 41.36 31.88 -29.14
C SER A 62 40.07 31.20 -29.62
N VAL A 63 39.92 29.92 -29.23
CA VAL A 63 38.67 29.17 -29.42
C VAL A 63 37.74 29.44 -28.23
N LEU A 64 36.51 29.88 -28.52
CA LEU A 64 35.49 30.17 -27.52
C LEU A 64 34.43 29.06 -27.51
N GLY A 65 34.27 28.40 -26.36
CA GLY A 65 33.15 27.52 -26.08
C GLY A 65 31.95 28.31 -25.56
N ASN A 66 30.99 28.58 -26.44
CA ASN A 66 29.70 29.16 -26.07
C ASN A 66 28.65 28.06 -25.92
N GLU A 67 27.70 28.23 -25.02
CA GLU A 67 26.64 27.24 -24.78
C GLU A 67 25.53 27.29 -25.84
N HIS A 68 25.06 26.12 -26.28
CA HIS A 68 23.91 26.02 -27.17
C HIS A 68 22.62 26.42 -26.43
N TRP A 69 21.70 27.11 -27.14
CA TRP A 69 20.49 27.77 -26.60
C TRP A 69 20.73 29.05 -25.79
N ASP A 70 21.96 29.53 -25.71
CA ASP A 70 22.29 30.84 -25.15
C ASP A 70 22.91 31.76 -26.22
N ASP A 71 23.09 33.05 -25.91
CA ASP A 71 23.65 34.01 -26.85
C ASP A 71 25.17 33.80 -27.01
N ALA A 72 25.60 33.48 -28.24
CA ALA A 72 27.01 33.32 -28.53
C ALA A 72 27.75 34.67 -28.37
N MET A 73 28.67 34.70 -27.42
CA MET A 73 29.46 35.88 -27.09
C MET A 73 30.91 35.73 -27.60
N PRO A 74 31.52 36.80 -28.14
CA PRO A 74 30.96 38.14 -28.31
C PRO A 74 29.89 38.22 -29.42
N VAL A 75 28.93 39.14 -29.27
CA VAL A 75 27.94 39.45 -30.32
C VAL A 75 28.51 40.36 -31.40
N ARG A 76 27.90 40.35 -32.58
CA ARG A 76 28.22 41.27 -33.69
C ARG A 76 27.86 42.71 -33.31
N ILE A 77 28.86 43.60 -33.29
CA ILE A 77 28.69 45.03 -32.98
C ILE A 77 29.22 45.86 -34.16
N ASP A 78 28.53 46.95 -34.52
CA ASP A 78 28.91 47.88 -35.60
C ASP A 78 29.23 47.21 -36.95
N GLY A 79 28.50 46.14 -37.28
CA GLY A 79 28.68 45.37 -38.51
C GLY A 79 29.90 44.44 -38.53
N LYS A 80 30.68 44.36 -37.45
CA LYS A 80 31.88 43.50 -37.34
C LYS A 80 31.52 42.16 -36.73
N ASP A 81 31.78 41.09 -37.49
CA ASP A 81 31.55 39.72 -37.02
C ASP A 81 32.75 39.22 -36.21
N PRO A 82 32.60 38.95 -34.90
CA PRO A 82 33.70 38.49 -34.07
C PRO A 82 34.19 37.08 -34.44
N PHE A 83 33.35 36.23 -35.04
CA PHE A 83 33.71 34.85 -35.38
C PHE A 83 34.18 34.66 -36.82
N TYR A 84 34.20 35.73 -37.61
CA TYR A 84 34.72 35.70 -38.97
C TYR A 84 36.25 35.88 -39.01
N ASP A 85 36.79 36.89 -38.29
CA ASP A 85 38.21 37.25 -38.33
C ASP A 85 38.93 37.21 -36.97
N TRP A 86 38.24 37.20 -35.82
CA TRP A 86 38.84 37.51 -34.51
C TRP A 86 38.77 36.43 -33.44
N TYR A 87 37.76 35.57 -33.47
CA TYR A 87 37.60 34.41 -32.58
C TYR A 87 37.17 33.20 -33.39
N LYS A 88 37.42 32.01 -32.87
CA LYS A 88 36.92 30.76 -33.45
C LYS A 88 35.90 30.15 -32.51
N GLY A 89 34.81 29.62 -33.06
CA GLY A 89 33.95 28.69 -32.33
C GLY A 89 34.49 27.27 -32.42
N LEU A 90 33.76 26.29 -31.87
CA LEU A 90 34.20 24.89 -31.82
C LEU A 90 34.13 24.22 -33.19
N SER A 91 35.27 23.80 -33.72
CA SER A 91 35.34 23.02 -34.96
C SER A 91 34.82 21.59 -34.79
N SER A 92 34.86 21.06 -33.56
CA SER A 92 34.32 19.74 -33.22
C SER A 92 32.81 19.72 -32.95
N SER A 93 32.11 20.86 -33.09
CA SER A 93 30.66 20.95 -32.98
C SER A 93 30.03 21.39 -34.30
N SER A 94 28.85 20.83 -34.63
CA SER A 94 28.17 21.10 -35.91
C SER A 94 27.69 22.54 -36.07
N ASP A 95 27.46 23.26 -34.97
CA ASP A 95 27.01 24.65 -34.94
C ASP A 95 28.02 25.57 -34.22
N SER A 96 29.23 25.07 -33.97
CA SER A 96 30.28 25.78 -33.25
C SER A 96 29.99 26.07 -31.76
N LEU A 97 28.95 25.46 -31.17
CA LEU A 97 28.53 25.65 -29.77
C LEU A 97 28.62 24.35 -28.94
N MET A 98 28.65 24.49 -27.62
CA MET A 98 28.63 23.38 -26.67
C MET A 98 27.18 22.92 -26.44
N GLN A 99 26.86 21.71 -26.92
CA GLN A 99 25.52 21.13 -26.92
C GLN A 99 25.14 20.50 -25.57
N LEU A 100 25.19 21.29 -24.49
CA LEU A 100 25.02 20.80 -23.11
C LEU A 100 23.59 20.41 -22.74
N TYR A 101 22.57 20.80 -23.52
CA TYR A 101 21.18 20.32 -23.36
C TYR A 101 20.90 18.94 -23.95
N ASN A 102 21.80 18.40 -24.78
CA ASN A 102 21.64 17.04 -25.27
C ASN A 102 21.65 16.04 -24.11
N ASN A 103 21.02 14.88 -24.28
CA ASN A 103 21.01 13.88 -23.23
C ASN A 103 22.43 13.43 -22.88
N ASP A 104 22.65 13.11 -21.60
CA ASP A 104 23.91 12.52 -21.17
C ASP A 104 23.97 11.08 -21.66
N ASP A 105 24.71 10.87 -22.73
CA ASP A 105 24.95 9.59 -23.38
C ASP A 105 26.44 9.46 -23.75
N PRO A 106 26.92 8.25 -24.13
CA PRO A 106 28.34 8.06 -24.48
C PRO A 106 28.84 8.97 -25.61
N SER A 107 27.96 9.41 -26.51
CA SER A 107 28.34 10.32 -27.60
C SER A 107 28.59 11.74 -27.09
N LYS A 108 27.72 12.24 -26.20
CA LYS A 108 27.91 13.53 -25.52
C LYS A 108 29.14 13.52 -24.64
N TRP A 109 29.43 12.41 -23.97
CA TRP A 109 30.65 12.26 -23.17
C TRP A 109 31.92 12.49 -23.99
N GLN A 110 32.02 11.82 -25.14
CA GLN A 110 33.15 11.96 -26.04
C GLN A 110 33.26 13.39 -26.59
N LEU A 111 32.13 13.98 -26.98
CA LEU A 111 32.07 15.36 -27.46
C LEU A 111 32.49 16.36 -26.38
N LEU A 112 31.97 16.23 -25.16
CA LEU A 112 32.29 17.13 -24.05
C LEU A 112 33.79 17.16 -23.76
N HIS A 113 34.45 16.00 -23.74
CA HIS A 113 35.89 15.95 -23.55
C HIS A 113 36.66 16.59 -24.72
N THR A 114 36.18 16.38 -25.95
CA THR A 114 36.76 16.98 -27.16
C THR A 114 36.62 18.50 -27.14
N TRP A 115 35.44 19.03 -26.77
CA TRP A 115 35.22 20.47 -26.60
C TRP A 115 36.17 21.03 -25.55
N LEU A 116 36.23 20.41 -24.37
CA LEU A 116 37.12 20.87 -23.29
C LEU A 116 38.59 20.89 -23.71
N GLU A 117 39.01 19.98 -24.58
CA GLU A 117 40.37 19.95 -25.11
C GLU A 117 40.62 21.06 -26.13
N GLU A 118 39.62 21.37 -26.96
CA GLU A 118 39.68 22.41 -28.00
C GLU A 118 39.58 23.85 -27.45
N VAL A 119 38.75 24.10 -26.43
CA VAL A 119 38.40 25.48 -26.00
C VAL A 119 39.57 26.20 -25.35
N ASP A 120 39.77 27.49 -25.62
CA ASP A 120 40.67 28.34 -24.81
C ASP A 120 39.91 29.07 -23.70
N TYR A 121 38.66 29.44 -23.98
CA TYR A 121 37.75 30.09 -23.04
C TYR A 121 36.37 29.46 -23.11
N ILE A 122 35.70 29.35 -21.96
CA ILE A 122 34.29 28.96 -21.86
C ILE A 122 33.51 30.20 -21.45
N VAL A 123 32.47 30.52 -22.21
CA VAL A 123 31.62 31.68 -21.97
C VAL A 123 30.22 31.19 -21.61
N LEU A 124 29.80 31.51 -20.39
CA LEU A 124 28.43 31.32 -19.91
C LEU A 124 27.75 32.68 -20.01
N SER A 125 26.92 32.91 -21.03
CA SER A 125 26.27 34.21 -21.25
C SER A 125 25.09 34.45 -20.30
N SER A 126 24.52 33.42 -19.70
CA SER A 126 23.48 33.52 -18.67
C SER A 126 23.48 32.31 -17.73
N ASN A 127 22.53 32.28 -16.78
CA ASN A 127 22.27 31.11 -15.93
C ASN A 127 21.31 30.08 -16.55
N ARG A 128 20.90 30.23 -17.81
CA ARG A 128 19.92 29.38 -18.48
C ARG A 128 20.24 27.89 -18.36
N LEU A 129 21.47 27.47 -18.67
CA LEU A 129 21.83 26.05 -18.65
C LEU A 129 22.24 25.59 -17.25
N TYR A 130 23.25 26.23 -16.65
CA TYR A 130 23.74 25.79 -15.34
C TYR A 130 22.71 25.94 -14.22
N GLY A 131 21.73 26.84 -14.35
CA GLY A 131 20.60 26.99 -13.42
C GLY A 131 19.48 25.96 -13.63
N SER A 132 19.14 25.63 -14.88
CA SER A 132 18.02 24.73 -15.18
C SER A 132 18.40 23.24 -15.19
N ILE A 133 19.58 22.88 -15.71
CA ILE A 133 20.03 21.49 -15.88
C ILE A 133 20.20 20.80 -14.53
N VAL A 134 20.72 21.51 -13.53
CA VAL A 134 20.94 20.99 -12.17
C VAL A 134 19.65 20.59 -11.45
N ARG A 135 18.49 21.09 -11.90
CA ARG A 135 17.18 20.69 -11.38
C ARG A 135 16.78 19.28 -11.83
N LEU A 136 17.52 18.70 -12.79
CA LEU A 136 17.29 17.37 -13.37
C LEU A 136 18.56 16.50 -13.25
N PRO A 137 19.08 16.26 -12.03
CA PRO A 137 20.37 15.58 -11.85
C PRO A 137 20.36 14.12 -12.34
N GLN A 138 19.19 13.47 -12.35
CA GLN A 138 19.00 12.12 -12.87
C GLN A 138 19.03 12.07 -14.40
N ARG A 139 18.70 13.16 -15.10
CA ARG A 139 18.77 13.23 -16.56
C ARG A 139 20.14 13.67 -17.06
N TYR A 140 20.80 14.54 -16.30
CA TYR A 140 22.07 15.16 -16.70
C TYR A 140 23.22 14.98 -15.68
N PRO A 141 23.50 13.76 -15.19
CA PRO A 141 24.52 13.54 -14.16
C PRO A 141 25.95 13.93 -14.59
N LEU A 142 26.31 13.68 -15.86
CA LEU A 142 27.61 14.08 -16.43
C LEU A 142 27.71 15.59 -16.53
N THR A 143 26.65 16.25 -17.00
CA THR A 143 26.65 17.72 -17.19
C THR A 143 26.66 18.45 -15.85
N VAL A 144 25.98 17.94 -14.83
CA VAL A 144 26.04 18.49 -13.46
C VAL A 144 27.46 18.36 -12.90
N ALA A 145 28.12 17.21 -13.10
CA ALA A 145 29.52 17.04 -12.68
C ALA A 145 30.46 18.00 -13.41
N TYR A 146 30.24 18.24 -14.71
CA TYR A 146 30.99 19.23 -15.49
C TYR A 146 30.86 20.64 -14.90
N TYR A 147 29.65 21.14 -14.64
CA TYR A 147 29.51 22.47 -14.06
C TYR A 147 30.15 22.56 -12.68
N LYS A 148 29.95 21.56 -11.82
CA LYS A 148 30.59 21.53 -10.50
C LYS A 148 32.11 21.67 -10.61
N ALA A 149 32.72 20.90 -11.50
CA ALA A 149 34.16 20.89 -11.71
C ALA A 149 34.69 22.15 -12.45
N LEU A 150 33.84 22.85 -13.21
CA LEU A 150 34.15 24.14 -13.83
C LEU A 150 34.17 25.26 -12.78
N PHE A 151 33.13 25.35 -11.95
CA PHE A 151 32.97 26.41 -10.95
C PHE A 151 33.95 26.28 -9.77
N ASP A 152 34.33 25.06 -9.39
CA ASP A 152 35.35 24.81 -8.36
C ASP A 152 36.80 24.89 -8.88
N GLY A 153 36.98 25.04 -10.20
CA GLY A 153 38.26 25.18 -10.88
C GLY A 153 39.04 23.86 -11.07
N SER A 154 38.51 22.72 -10.62
CA SER A 154 39.18 21.41 -10.73
C SER A 154 39.38 20.96 -12.18
N LEU A 155 38.55 21.40 -13.13
CA LEU A 155 38.74 21.19 -14.57
C LEU A 155 39.99 21.87 -15.14
N GLY A 156 40.67 22.74 -14.39
CA GLY A 156 41.81 23.51 -14.89
C GLY A 156 41.39 24.79 -15.63
N PHE A 157 40.22 25.33 -15.31
CA PHE A 157 39.73 26.62 -15.78
C PHE A 157 39.61 27.61 -14.61
N GLU A 158 39.85 28.89 -14.87
CA GLU A 158 39.71 29.95 -13.86
C GLU A 158 38.77 31.06 -14.36
N LEU A 159 37.93 31.59 -13.47
CA LEU A 159 37.05 32.70 -13.81
C LEU A 159 37.86 33.99 -14.00
N THR A 160 37.92 34.47 -15.25
CA THR A 160 38.70 35.65 -15.61
C THR A 160 37.85 36.92 -15.60
N ALA A 161 36.60 36.83 -16.06
CA ALA A 161 35.72 37.99 -16.07
C ALA A 161 34.28 37.62 -15.70
N GLU A 162 33.63 38.55 -15.00
CA GLU A 162 32.22 38.52 -14.66
C GLU A 162 31.58 39.83 -15.08
N PHE A 163 30.43 39.75 -15.74
CA PHE A 163 29.61 40.91 -16.05
C PHE A 163 28.22 40.69 -15.47
N VAL A 164 27.79 41.60 -14.61
CA VAL A 164 26.47 41.61 -13.98
C VAL A 164 25.79 42.95 -14.22
N SER A 165 24.47 42.91 -14.38
CA SER A 165 23.62 44.10 -14.55
C SER A 165 22.38 44.04 -13.65
N PHE A 166 22.52 43.48 -12.45
CA PHE A 166 21.43 43.31 -11.50
C PHE A 166 20.68 44.62 -11.20
N PRO A 167 19.38 44.54 -10.84
CA PRO A 167 18.66 45.68 -10.28
C PRO A 167 19.49 46.32 -9.17
N SER A 168 19.55 47.65 -9.15
CA SER A 168 20.44 48.35 -8.22
C SER A 168 19.87 49.67 -7.72
N LEU A 169 20.22 50.00 -6.48
CA LEU A 169 19.86 51.27 -5.84
C LEU A 169 21.11 51.85 -5.18
N GLY A 170 21.62 52.96 -5.73
CA GLY A 170 22.85 53.58 -5.23
C GLY A 170 24.06 52.66 -5.39
N ALA A 171 24.85 52.45 -4.32
CA ALA A 171 26.02 51.58 -4.36
C ALA A 171 25.68 50.07 -4.25
N CYS A 172 24.43 49.72 -3.94
CA CYS A 172 24.00 48.33 -3.73
C CYS A 172 23.27 47.76 -4.95
N GLN A 173 23.53 46.50 -5.24
CA GLN A 173 22.80 45.69 -6.22
C GLN A 173 21.99 44.59 -5.50
N PHE A 174 20.92 44.13 -6.14
CA PHE A 174 20.03 43.08 -5.64
C PHE A 174 20.26 41.83 -6.48
N GLU A 175 20.96 40.84 -5.93
CA GLU A 175 21.26 39.60 -6.63
C GLU A 175 20.04 38.67 -6.58
N ASP A 176 19.32 38.58 -7.69
CA ASP A 176 18.07 37.85 -7.88
C ASP A 176 18.20 36.70 -8.90
N GLN A 177 19.43 36.24 -9.17
CA GLN A 177 19.66 35.10 -10.06
C GLN A 177 19.90 33.80 -9.29
N GLU A 178 19.46 32.70 -9.90
CA GLU A 178 19.77 31.36 -9.42
C GLU A 178 21.25 31.04 -9.65
N ALA A 179 21.98 30.81 -8.57
CA ALA A 179 23.38 30.37 -8.57
C ALA A 179 23.52 29.04 -7.82
N PRO A 180 23.34 27.89 -8.51
CA PRO A 180 23.40 26.58 -7.87
C PRO A 180 24.82 26.16 -7.46
N PHE A 181 25.84 26.90 -7.91
CA PHE A 181 27.24 26.70 -7.59
C PHE A 181 27.83 27.98 -6.98
N THR A 182 28.82 27.82 -6.10
CA THR A 182 29.59 28.96 -5.58
C THR A 182 30.43 29.56 -6.72
N ILE A 183 30.26 30.86 -6.96
CA ILE A 183 30.94 31.54 -8.05
C ILE A 183 32.31 32.04 -7.55
N PRO A 184 33.43 31.62 -8.17
CA PRO A 184 34.76 32.03 -7.75
C PRO A 184 35.00 33.53 -7.99
N LEU A 185 36.02 34.10 -7.36
CA LEU A 185 36.35 35.52 -7.55
C LEU A 185 36.89 35.76 -8.98
N ALA A 186 36.22 36.60 -9.76
CA ALA A 186 36.68 36.99 -11.09
C ALA A 186 37.85 38.00 -11.03
N ARG A 187 38.79 37.93 -11.98
CA ARG A 187 39.87 38.94 -12.11
C ARG A 187 39.33 40.32 -12.51
N TYR A 188 38.23 40.34 -13.25
CA TYR A 188 37.49 41.54 -13.62
C TYR A 188 36.01 41.31 -13.31
N THR A 189 35.35 42.25 -12.62
CA THR A 189 33.91 42.20 -12.38
C THR A 189 33.28 43.58 -12.54
N THR A 190 32.07 43.64 -13.12
CA THR A 190 31.22 44.84 -13.08
C THR A 190 30.32 44.90 -11.84
N SER A 191 30.41 43.89 -10.96
CA SER A 191 29.65 43.83 -9.72
C SER A 191 29.94 45.04 -8.83
N ARG A 192 28.89 45.58 -8.22
CA ARG A 192 29.00 46.66 -7.24
C ARG A 192 29.60 46.14 -5.93
N SER A 193 30.14 47.06 -5.14
CA SER A 193 30.79 46.76 -3.86
C SER A 193 29.82 46.29 -2.77
N CYS A 194 28.52 46.57 -2.91
CA CYS A 194 27.45 46.09 -2.04
C CYS A 194 26.51 45.19 -2.85
N SER A 195 26.33 43.93 -2.42
CA SER A 195 25.34 42.99 -2.96
C SER A 195 24.38 42.56 -1.85
N ILE A 196 23.09 42.67 -2.12
CA ILE A 196 22.01 42.27 -1.22
C ILE A 196 21.31 41.06 -1.85
N PRO A 197 21.31 39.87 -1.20
CA PRO A 197 20.56 38.72 -1.70
C PRO A 197 19.07 39.04 -1.84
N TYR A 198 18.47 38.64 -2.96
CA TYR A 198 17.06 38.87 -3.28
C TYR A 198 16.41 37.56 -3.77
N PRO A 199 15.07 37.37 -3.65
CA PRO A 199 14.42 36.18 -4.18
C PRO A 199 14.70 35.99 -5.68
N VAL A 200 14.92 34.74 -6.08
CA VAL A 200 15.24 34.38 -7.48
C VAL A 200 14.13 34.86 -8.41
N ALA A 201 14.50 35.66 -9.41
CA ALA A 201 13.64 36.11 -10.47
C ALA A 201 13.32 34.97 -11.45
N GLU A 202 12.15 35.04 -12.08
CA GLU A 202 11.76 34.10 -13.12
C GLU A 202 12.71 34.19 -14.33
N GLU A 203 12.84 33.11 -15.11
CA GLU A 203 13.80 32.99 -16.21
C GLU A 203 13.71 34.15 -17.22
N ALA A 204 12.51 34.66 -17.50
CA ALA A 204 12.30 35.77 -18.41
C ALA A 204 12.99 37.07 -17.97
N PHE A 205 13.25 37.26 -16.67
CA PHE A 205 13.96 38.42 -16.14
C PHE A 205 15.45 38.12 -15.97
N SER A 206 15.79 36.98 -15.36
CA SER A 206 17.18 36.62 -15.09
C SER A 206 18.00 36.39 -16.36
N VAL A 207 17.41 35.83 -17.43
CA VAL A 207 18.13 35.51 -18.67
C VAL A 207 18.08 36.63 -19.70
N TYR A 208 16.97 37.36 -19.81
CA TYR A 208 16.78 38.35 -20.90
C TYR A 208 16.98 39.81 -20.49
N ASP A 209 16.72 40.17 -19.22
CA ASP A 209 16.80 41.56 -18.77
C ASP A 209 18.21 41.88 -18.22
N HIS A 210 18.72 41.06 -17.30
CA HIS A 210 20.00 41.32 -16.63
C HIS A 210 20.88 40.07 -16.43
N PRO A 211 21.22 39.30 -17.48
CA PRO A 211 22.00 38.07 -17.35
C PRO A 211 23.38 38.28 -16.69
N ARG A 212 23.83 37.28 -15.93
CA ARG A 212 25.22 37.21 -15.42
C ARG A 212 26.08 36.46 -16.41
N VAL A 213 27.01 37.17 -17.03
CA VAL A 213 27.97 36.60 -17.97
C VAL A 213 29.24 36.21 -17.21
N LEU A 214 29.68 34.96 -17.37
CA LEU A 214 30.88 34.41 -16.75
C LEU A 214 31.84 33.91 -17.84
N ILE A 215 33.10 34.33 -17.77
CA ILE A 215 34.13 33.93 -18.74
C ILE A 215 35.25 33.20 -18.01
N PHE A 216 35.38 31.91 -18.30
CA PHE A 216 36.41 31.03 -17.76
C PHE A 216 37.56 30.88 -18.77
N ALA A 217 38.80 30.99 -18.32
CA ALA A 217 39.98 30.80 -19.14
C ALA A 217 40.66 29.46 -18.81
N LYS A 218 41.08 28.71 -19.83
CA LYS A 218 41.86 27.50 -19.66
C LYS A 218 43.24 27.83 -19.08
N THR A 219 43.66 27.10 -18.05
CA THR A 219 44.95 27.27 -17.38
C THR A 219 45.92 26.14 -17.72
N ALA A 220 47.18 26.27 -17.34
CA ALA A 220 48.18 25.21 -17.45
C ALA A 220 47.87 23.98 -16.58
N ALA A 221 46.88 24.06 -15.68
CA ALA A 221 46.45 22.93 -14.85
C ALA A 221 45.49 21.97 -15.58
N TYR A 222 44.99 22.34 -16.77
CA TYR A 222 44.16 21.47 -17.59
C TYR A 222 44.96 20.27 -18.13
N SER A 223 44.43 19.05 -18.00
CA SER A 223 44.94 17.87 -18.71
C SER A 223 43.80 16.92 -19.05
N ARG A 224 43.93 16.19 -20.17
CA ARG A 224 42.92 15.24 -20.65
C ARG A 224 42.62 14.16 -19.60
N GLU A 225 43.65 13.63 -18.98
CA GLU A 225 43.56 12.58 -17.96
C GLU A 225 42.80 13.05 -16.71
N ARG A 226 42.96 14.33 -16.34
CA ARG A 226 42.22 14.92 -15.23
C ARG A 226 40.74 15.05 -15.55
N VAL A 227 40.40 15.47 -16.78
CA VAL A 227 39.00 15.56 -17.22
C VAL A 227 38.34 14.17 -17.20
N GLU A 228 39.02 13.13 -17.70
CA GLU A 228 38.51 11.76 -17.70
C GLU A 228 38.30 11.20 -16.27
N MET A 229 39.14 11.62 -15.31
CA MET A 229 38.98 11.27 -13.89
C MET A 229 37.79 12.00 -13.24
N LEU A 230 37.59 13.27 -13.55
CA LEU A 230 36.51 14.10 -12.97
C LEU A 230 35.15 13.81 -13.62
N LEU A 231 35.16 13.45 -14.90
CA LEU A 231 33.98 13.21 -15.72
C LEU A 231 34.01 11.78 -16.32
N PRO A 232 34.04 10.71 -15.50
CA PRO A 232 34.14 9.35 -16.01
C PRO A 232 32.87 8.93 -16.76
N LEU A 233 33.01 7.96 -17.67
CA LEU A 233 31.88 7.41 -18.44
C LEU A 233 30.76 6.86 -17.53
N SER A 234 31.13 6.37 -16.34
CA SER A 234 30.20 5.83 -15.34
C SER A 234 29.14 6.82 -14.84
N LEU A 235 29.35 8.13 -15.02
CA LEU A 235 28.32 9.13 -14.71
C LEU A 235 27.06 8.94 -15.57
N ILE A 236 27.21 8.41 -16.78
CA ILE A 236 26.11 8.19 -17.71
C ILE A 236 25.32 6.93 -17.40
N ASP A 237 25.88 5.98 -16.66
CA ASP A 237 25.19 4.73 -16.29
C ASP A 237 23.92 4.99 -15.46
N THR A 238 23.87 6.16 -14.80
CA THR A 238 22.73 6.62 -14.00
C THR A 238 21.82 7.61 -14.72
N ALA A 239 22.15 7.98 -15.97
CA ALA A 239 21.39 8.97 -16.74
C ALA A 239 20.07 8.38 -17.26
N VAL A 240 18.95 8.96 -16.84
CA VAL A 240 17.60 8.55 -17.24
C VAL A 240 16.91 9.69 -17.96
N TRP A 241 16.41 9.43 -19.18
CA TRP A 241 15.62 10.42 -19.89
C TRP A 241 14.27 10.66 -19.18
N MET A 242 13.99 11.92 -18.85
CA MET A 242 12.73 12.35 -18.26
C MET A 242 12.37 13.79 -18.63
N THR A 243 11.08 14.08 -18.66
CA THR A 243 10.56 15.45 -18.84
C THR A 243 10.61 16.23 -17.52
N PRO A 244 10.71 17.58 -17.54
CA PRO A 244 10.60 18.38 -16.33
C PRO A 244 9.34 18.07 -15.51
N LYS A 245 8.20 17.81 -16.17
CA LYS A 245 6.96 17.42 -15.49
C LYS A 245 7.04 16.06 -14.79
N GLN A 246 7.80 15.10 -15.32
CA GLN A 246 8.03 13.80 -14.67
C GLN A 246 8.94 13.99 -13.46
N ALA A 247 10.05 14.72 -13.62
CA ALA A 247 10.94 15.04 -12.50
C ALA A 247 10.24 15.88 -11.41
N THR A 248 9.36 16.82 -11.76
CA THR A 248 8.53 17.57 -10.79
C THR A 248 7.37 16.76 -10.23
N ARG A 249 6.97 15.63 -10.82
CA ARG A 249 6.07 14.68 -10.13
C ARG A 249 6.82 13.81 -9.14
N GLU A 250 8.09 13.54 -9.41
CA GLU A 250 9.01 12.84 -8.52
C GLU A 250 9.55 13.75 -7.40
N THR A 251 9.66 15.07 -7.63
CA THR A 251 10.18 16.08 -6.66
C THR A 251 9.13 17.06 -6.13
N GLY A 252 7.93 17.11 -6.73
CA GLY A 252 6.87 18.05 -6.37
C GLY A 252 6.02 17.55 -5.21
N GLY A 253 6.57 17.74 -4.02
CA GLY A 253 5.88 17.69 -2.74
C GLY A 253 6.56 16.72 -1.81
N ASP A 254 7.55 17.18 -1.02
CA ASP A 254 8.16 16.44 0.11
C ASP A 254 8.19 14.91 -0.09
N GLY A 255 8.60 14.48 -1.29
CA GLY A 255 8.34 13.13 -1.76
C GLY A 255 9.22 12.18 -0.99
N THR A 256 8.64 11.41 -0.07
CA THR A 256 9.36 10.40 0.70
C THR A 256 10.11 9.53 -0.31
N PRO A 257 11.46 9.52 -0.32
CA PRO A 257 12.25 8.88 -1.37
C PRO A 257 12.06 7.36 -1.40
N LEU A 258 11.21 6.80 -0.53
CA LEU A 258 11.01 5.37 -0.27
C LEU A 258 12.34 4.64 -0.01
N VAL A 259 13.35 5.40 0.39
CA VAL A 259 14.71 5.02 0.74
C VAL A 259 14.96 5.62 2.12
N MET A 260 15.49 4.82 3.03
CA MET A 260 15.80 5.26 4.38
C MET A 260 16.93 6.29 4.35
N ASP A 261 16.86 7.27 5.25
CA ASP A 261 18.02 8.11 5.54
C ASP A 261 19.14 7.27 6.19
N THR A 262 20.37 7.80 6.17
CA THR A 262 21.56 7.08 6.64
C THR A 262 21.46 6.69 8.12
N GLU A 263 20.93 7.55 8.98
CA GLU A 263 20.82 7.27 10.42
C GLU A 263 19.80 6.16 10.67
N THR A 264 18.63 6.24 10.05
CA THR A 264 17.60 5.20 10.13
C THR A 264 18.13 3.87 9.61
N ARG A 265 18.85 3.89 8.48
CA ARG A 265 19.46 2.69 7.88
C ARG A 265 20.46 2.05 8.85
N GLU A 266 21.38 2.81 9.42
CA GLU A 266 22.38 2.31 10.37
C GLU A 266 21.72 1.69 11.61
N VAL A 267 20.64 2.28 12.13
CA VAL A 267 19.92 1.73 13.29
C VAL A 267 19.19 0.42 12.94
N GLN A 268 18.57 0.35 11.77
CA GLN A 268 17.86 -0.87 11.33
C GLN A 268 18.87 -2.00 11.04
N GLU A 269 19.97 -1.70 10.34
CA GLU A 269 21.01 -2.66 10.01
C GLU A 269 21.81 -3.10 11.24
N GLY A 270 22.00 -2.22 12.23
CA GLY A 270 22.70 -2.49 13.49
C GLY A 270 21.85 -3.12 14.61
N GLY A 271 20.60 -3.52 14.33
CA GLY A 271 19.65 -4.05 15.33
C GLY A 271 20.07 -5.36 16.04
N GLY A 272 19.14 -5.93 16.83
CA GLY A 272 19.37 -7.19 17.56
C GLY A 272 19.41 -8.45 16.68
N THR A 273 19.99 -9.54 17.18
CA THR A 273 20.02 -10.87 16.52
C THR A 273 18.65 -11.56 16.62
N TRP A 274 18.23 -12.31 15.60
CA TRP A 274 16.96 -13.05 15.63
C TRP A 274 16.87 -14.02 16.82
N SER A 275 17.94 -14.76 17.13
CA SER A 275 18.00 -15.68 18.28
C SER A 275 17.85 -15.01 19.65
N SER A 276 18.15 -13.70 19.74
CA SER A 276 17.92 -12.93 20.98
C SER A 276 16.42 -12.65 21.21
N MET A 277 15.64 -12.54 20.14
CA MET A 277 14.18 -12.38 20.21
C MET A 277 13.47 -13.73 20.32
N PHE A 278 14.04 -14.77 19.71
CA PHE A 278 13.39 -16.08 19.57
C PHE A 278 14.32 -17.22 20.00
N ASN A 279 14.19 -17.64 21.27
CA ASN A 279 14.91 -18.79 21.77
C ASN A 279 14.21 -20.10 21.35
N ARG A 280 14.79 -20.83 20.39
CA ARG A 280 14.28 -22.13 19.90
C ARG A 280 14.15 -23.20 20.99
N THR A 281 14.97 -23.13 22.03
CA THR A 281 14.96 -24.08 23.16
C THR A 281 13.94 -23.74 24.25
N ALA A 282 13.32 -22.55 24.18
CA ALA A 282 12.29 -22.15 25.13
C ALA A 282 11.07 -23.10 25.07
N LEU A 283 10.41 -23.29 26.21
CA LEU A 283 9.34 -24.29 26.36
C LEU A 283 8.20 -24.10 25.34
N GLN A 284 7.81 -22.86 25.07
CA GLN A 284 6.78 -22.54 24.09
C GLN A 284 7.19 -22.91 22.66
N ASN A 285 8.47 -22.83 22.30
CA ASN A 285 8.97 -23.16 20.97
C ASN A 285 9.26 -24.65 20.81
N ARG A 286 9.63 -25.34 21.91
CA ARG A 286 9.86 -26.78 21.94
C ARG A 286 8.56 -27.59 21.88
N TYR A 287 7.49 -27.09 22.51
CA TYR A 287 6.22 -27.81 22.61
C TYR A 287 5.10 -27.00 21.95
N PRO A 288 4.63 -27.36 20.74
CA PRO A 288 3.62 -26.60 20.01
C PRO A 288 2.32 -26.34 20.80
N VAL A 289 1.91 -27.28 21.66
CA VAL A 289 0.73 -27.10 22.53
C VAL A 289 0.92 -25.94 23.50
N LEU A 290 2.12 -25.75 24.05
CA LEU A 290 2.41 -24.62 24.93
C LEU A 290 2.42 -23.29 24.15
N ALA A 291 2.89 -23.25 22.91
CA ALA A 291 2.74 -22.08 22.04
C ALA A 291 1.27 -21.71 21.84
N VAL A 292 0.41 -22.68 21.51
CA VAL A 292 -1.04 -22.48 21.33
C VAL A 292 -1.67 -21.92 22.61
N LEU A 293 -1.37 -22.51 23.77
CA LEU A 293 -1.93 -22.10 25.05
C LEU A 293 -1.42 -20.71 25.49
N LEU A 294 -0.13 -20.43 25.35
CA LEU A 294 0.45 -19.14 25.69
C LEU A 294 -0.14 -18.02 24.82
N TRP A 295 -0.23 -18.26 23.52
CA TRP A 295 -0.82 -17.33 22.57
C TRP A 295 -2.28 -16.99 22.94
N TRP A 296 -3.10 -18.03 23.21
CA TRP A 296 -4.47 -17.85 23.67
C TRP A 296 -4.54 -17.09 25.01
N LEU A 297 -3.67 -17.40 25.97
CA LEU A 297 -3.66 -16.76 27.28
C LEU A 297 -3.36 -15.25 27.17
N VAL A 298 -2.38 -14.86 26.35
CA VAL A 298 -2.06 -13.45 26.11
C VAL A 298 -3.25 -12.73 25.44
N LEU A 299 -3.87 -13.32 24.42
CA LEU A 299 -5.05 -12.73 23.79
C LEU A 299 -6.23 -12.57 24.76
N THR A 300 -6.43 -13.55 25.65
CA THR A 300 -7.46 -13.49 26.69
C THR A 300 -7.16 -12.40 27.71
N LEU A 301 -5.90 -12.25 28.12
CA LEU A 301 -5.46 -11.16 28.99
C LEU A 301 -5.73 -9.79 28.34
N LEU A 302 -5.35 -9.58 27.09
CA LEU A 302 -5.61 -8.34 26.36
C LEU A 302 -7.12 -8.06 26.26
N SER A 303 -7.92 -9.09 26.03
CA SER A 303 -9.38 -8.98 26.03
C SER A 303 -9.95 -8.57 27.38
N TRP A 304 -9.46 -9.14 28.48
CA TRP A 304 -9.90 -8.80 29.83
C TRP A 304 -9.44 -7.42 30.27
N LEU A 305 -8.30 -6.93 29.76
CA LEU A 305 -7.87 -5.55 29.96
C LEU A 305 -8.73 -4.55 29.17
N ALA A 306 -9.13 -4.88 27.94
CA ALA A 306 -10.02 -4.04 27.14
C ALA A 306 -11.45 -3.97 27.69
N PHE A 307 -11.96 -5.07 28.23
CA PHE A 307 -13.38 -5.20 28.55
C PHE A 307 -13.93 -4.16 29.54
N PRO A 308 -13.28 -3.81 30.66
CA PRO A 308 -13.76 -2.76 31.56
C PRO A 308 -13.94 -1.40 30.88
N TRP A 309 -13.07 -1.06 29.93
CA TRP A 309 -13.20 0.17 29.12
C TRP A 309 -14.38 0.06 28.15
N MET A 310 -14.57 -1.11 27.55
CA MET A 310 -15.70 -1.38 26.65
C MET A 310 -17.06 -1.28 27.36
N MET A 311 -17.14 -1.65 28.64
CA MET A 311 -18.37 -1.44 29.43
C MET A 311 -18.80 0.04 29.49
N LEU A 312 -17.84 0.97 29.43
CA LEU A 312 -18.10 2.42 29.38
C LEU A 312 -18.43 2.92 27.98
N LEU A 313 -17.75 2.37 26.97
CA LEU A 313 -17.84 2.83 25.57
C LEU A 313 -19.05 2.23 24.83
N PHE A 314 -19.46 1.02 25.19
CA PHE A 314 -20.53 0.25 24.57
C PHE A 314 -21.77 0.00 25.46
N PRO A 315 -22.37 1.03 26.10
CA PRO A 315 -23.50 0.85 27.01
C PRO A 315 -24.84 0.52 26.32
N ALA A 316 -24.95 0.63 24.99
CA ALA A 316 -26.16 0.25 24.25
C ALA A 316 -26.13 -1.23 23.85
N LEU A 317 -24.93 -1.79 23.66
CA LEU A 317 -24.73 -3.22 23.46
C LEU A 317 -25.03 -3.99 24.76
N ARG A 318 -25.75 -5.10 24.63
CA ARG A 318 -26.20 -5.93 25.73
C ARG A 318 -25.04 -6.66 26.41
N ASP A 319 -24.11 -7.19 25.63
CA ASP A 319 -22.89 -7.86 26.09
C ASP A 319 -21.69 -6.91 26.19
N ARG A 320 -21.93 -5.59 26.07
CA ARG A 320 -20.89 -4.54 26.04
C ARG A 320 -19.83 -4.74 24.96
N GLY A 321 -20.14 -5.51 23.91
CA GLY A 321 -19.23 -5.81 22.83
C GLY A 321 -18.15 -6.84 23.18
N TYR A 322 -18.33 -7.68 24.20
CA TYR A 322 -17.27 -8.58 24.70
C TYR A 322 -16.56 -9.41 23.61
N GLY A 323 -17.26 -9.94 22.60
CA GLY A 323 -16.61 -10.70 21.52
C GLY A 323 -15.72 -9.88 20.58
N LEU A 324 -15.75 -8.54 20.67
CA LEU A 324 -14.83 -7.62 19.98
C LEU A 324 -13.62 -7.26 20.84
N ALA A 325 -13.61 -7.64 22.13
CA ALA A 325 -12.61 -7.21 23.10
C ALA A 325 -11.21 -7.73 22.81
N ARG A 326 -11.08 -8.90 22.17
CA ARG A 326 -9.78 -9.46 21.76
C ARG A 326 -9.09 -8.59 20.71
N MET A 327 -9.80 -8.26 19.64
CA MET A 327 -9.24 -7.41 18.57
C MET A 327 -8.97 -5.99 19.09
N LEU A 328 -9.91 -5.42 19.83
CA LEU A 328 -9.73 -4.10 20.41
C LEU A 328 -8.57 -4.07 21.41
N GLY A 329 -8.41 -5.12 22.22
CA GLY A 329 -7.31 -5.22 23.17
C GLY A 329 -5.95 -5.36 22.50
N LEU A 330 -5.87 -6.11 21.40
CA LEU A 330 -4.67 -6.18 20.57
C LEU A 330 -4.32 -4.82 19.97
N LEU A 331 -5.31 -4.10 19.42
CA LEU A 331 -5.12 -2.75 18.88
C LEU A 331 -4.65 -1.75 19.95
N LEU A 332 -5.34 -1.69 21.10
CA LEU A 332 -5.02 -0.72 22.17
C LEU A 332 -3.66 -0.96 22.82
N TRP A 333 -3.15 -2.19 22.77
CA TRP A 333 -1.84 -2.54 23.30
C TRP A 333 -0.70 -2.34 22.29
N ALA A 334 -0.89 -2.75 21.04
CA ALA A 334 0.14 -2.63 20.01
C ALA A 334 0.29 -1.19 19.46
N TYR A 335 -0.81 -0.43 19.38
CA TYR A 335 -0.81 0.92 18.81
C TYR A 335 0.12 1.90 19.54
N PRO A 336 0.13 2.02 20.89
CA PRO A 336 1.06 2.93 21.56
C PRO A 336 2.53 2.55 21.34
N ALA A 337 2.84 1.26 21.25
CA ALA A 337 4.20 0.78 20.96
C ALA A 337 4.64 1.15 19.55
N TRP A 338 3.73 1.05 18.58
CA TRP A 338 3.95 1.51 17.21
C TRP A 338 4.13 3.03 17.17
N LEU A 339 3.21 3.79 17.76
CA LEU A 339 3.24 5.26 17.73
C LEU A 339 4.53 5.82 18.33
N LEU A 340 4.99 5.31 19.48
CA LEU A 340 6.24 5.74 20.11
C LEU A 340 7.47 5.45 19.26
N ALA A 341 7.44 4.35 18.49
CA ALA A 341 8.51 3.99 17.57
C ALA A 341 8.44 4.81 16.27
N SER A 342 7.26 5.07 15.71
CA SER A 342 7.09 5.92 14.52
C SER A 342 7.44 7.39 14.79
N LEU A 343 7.29 7.83 16.04
CA LEU A 343 7.70 9.17 16.48
C LEU A 343 9.18 9.23 16.93
N HIS A 344 9.94 8.14 16.78
CA HIS A 344 11.34 8.04 17.20
C HIS A 344 11.60 8.33 18.69
N VAL A 345 10.60 8.10 19.57
CA VAL A 345 10.71 8.34 21.02
C VAL A 345 11.33 7.14 21.73
N VAL A 346 10.86 5.92 21.46
CA VAL A 346 11.38 4.67 22.04
C VAL A 346 11.35 3.56 21.00
N ARG A 347 12.47 2.84 20.85
CA ARG A 347 12.59 1.72 19.90
C ARG A 347 11.55 0.63 20.16
N HIS A 348 11.02 0.04 19.10
CA HIS A 348 10.04 -1.04 19.18
C HIS A 348 10.69 -2.33 19.69
N THR A 349 10.65 -2.55 21.01
CA THR A 349 11.30 -3.70 21.68
C THR A 349 10.31 -4.55 22.46
N GLN A 350 10.70 -5.78 22.80
CA GLN A 350 9.90 -6.66 23.67
C GLN A 350 9.65 -6.02 25.05
N ALA A 351 10.65 -5.31 25.60
CA ALA A 351 10.52 -4.61 26.88
C ALA A 351 9.46 -3.51 26.82
N LEU A 352 9.44 -2.70 25.76
CA LEU A 352 8.42 -1.66 25.57
C LEU A 352 6.99 -2.24 25.59
N LEU A 353 6.78 -3.36 24.89
CA LEU A 353 5.48 -4.04 24.84
C LEU A 353 5.00 -4.50 26.22
N TRP A 354 5.88 -5.09 27.04
CA TRP A 354 5.53 -5.50 28.41
C TRP A 354 5.35 -4.33 29.38
N ILE A 355 6.14 -3.26 29.23
CA ILE A 355 5.96 -2.01 30.01
C ILE A 355 4.59 -1.40 29.73
N LEU A 356 4.21 -1.29 28.45
CA LEU A 356 2.90 -0.76 28.06
C LEU A 356 1.75 -1.65 28.57
N LEU A 357 1.93 -2.98 28.56
CA LEU A 357 0.96 -3.89 29.16
C LEU A 357 0.81 -3.66 30.66
N LEU A 358 1.92 -3.48 31.39
CA LEU A 358 1.91 -3.19 32.82
C LEU A 358 1.20 -1.87 33.12
N VAL A 359 1.55 -0.79 32.41
CA VAL A 359 0.91 0.52 32.54
C VAL A 359 -0.59 0.41 32.29
N TRP A 360 -1.00 -0.26 31.21
CA TRP A 360 -2.41 -0.43 30.89
C TRP A 360 -3.14 -1.31 31.91
N THR A 361 -2.48 -2.32 32.46
CA THR A 361 -2.99 -3.16 33.57
C THR A 361 -3.25 -2.31 34.81
N LEU A 362 -2.32 -1.44 35.19
CA LEU A 362 -2.48 -0.53 36.32
C LEU A 362 -3.63 0.46 36.10
N MET A 363 -3.74 1.05 34.90
CA MET A 363 -4.85 1.95 34.54
C MET A 363 -6.19 1.22 34.62
N THR A 364 -6.25 -0.02 34.12
CA THR A 364 -7.47 -0.83 34.15
C THR A 364 -7.82 -1.25 35.58
N ALA A 365 -6.83 -1.58 36.42
CA ALA A 365 -7.04 -1.87 37.83
C ALA A 365 -7.59 -0.67 38.61
N LEU A 366 -7.09 0.55 38.32
CA LEU A 366 -7.63 1.79 38.89
C LEU A 366 -9.08 2.05 38.45
N LEU A 367 -9.39 1.79 37.18
CA LEU A 367 -10.76 1.89 36.67
C LEU A 367 -11.68 0.87 37.37
N LEU A 368 -11.24 -0.39 37.45
CA LEU A 368 -11.96 -1.46 38.13
C LEU A 368 -12.18 -1.15 39.60
N ARG A 369 -11.19 -0.61 40.32
CA ARG A 369 -11.35 -0.21 41.73
C ARG A 369 -12.48 0.80 41.91
N ARG A 370 -12.65 1.75 40.97
CA ARG A 370 -13.72 2.76 41.03
C ARG A 370 -15.09 2.22 40.62
N ARG A 371 -15.13 1.18 39.78
CA ARG A 371 -16.36 0.65 39.14
C ARG A 371 -16.65 -0.80 39.49
N TRP A 372 -16.01 -1.34 40.52
CA TRP A 372 -16.02 -2.78 40.82
C TRP A 372 -17.43 -3.32 41.02
N ASN A 373 -18.30 -2.57 41.69
CA ASN A 373 -19.69 -2.96 41.91
C ASN A 373 -20.46 -3.11 40.59
N GLU A 374 -20.33 -2.14 39.68
CA GLU A 374 -20.97 -2.18 38.36
C GLU A 374 -20.47 -3.37 37.52
N VAL A 375 -19.16 -3.63 37.55
CA VAL A 375 -18.55 -4.76 36.83
C VAL A 375 -18.98 -6.09 37.44
N ARG A 376 -18.94 -6.22 38.77
CA ARG A 376 -19.33 -7.44 39.48
C ARG A 376 -20.80 -7.78 39.25
N GLU A 377 -21.69 -6.79 39.28
CA GLU A 377 -23.11 -6.98 39.00
C GLU A 377 -23.34 -7.44 37.56
N PHE A 378 -22.70 -6.78 36.59
CA PHE A 378 -22.77 -7.17 35.19
C PHE A 378 -22.29 -8.60 34.98
N TRP A 379 -21.14 -8.97 35.57
CA TRP A 379 -20.60 -10.32 35.50
C TRP A 379 -21.57 -11.33 36.10
N ARG A 380 -22.12 -11.08 37.30
CA ARG A 380 -23.08 -11.98 37.93
C ARG A 380 -24.33 -12.19 37.06
N GLU A 381 -24.82 -11.14 36.40
CA GLU A 381 -25.99 -11.20 35.53
C GLU A 381 -25.70 -11.87 34.17
N ARG A 382 -24.50 -11.65 33.61
CA ARG A 382 -24.18 -11.94 32.20
C ARG A 382 -23.09 -12.98 31.98
N TRP A 383 -22.48 -13.56 33.03
CA TRP A 383 -21.44 -14.58 32.88
C TRP A 383 -21.80 -15.73 31.92
N PRO A 384 -23.05 -16.23 31.81
CA PRO A 384 -23.35 -17.31 30.87
C PRO A 384 -23.27 -16.83 29.42
N ASP A 385 -23.58 -15.56 29.15
CA ASP A 385 -23.45 -14.98 27.82
C ASP A 385 -21.96 -14.76 27.46
N LEU A 386 -21.15 -14.30 28.43
CA LEU A 386 -19.70 -14.16 28.26
C LEU A 386 -19.02 -15.51 28.01
N LEU A 387 -19.34 -16.53 28.82
CA LEU A 387 -18.81 -17.88 28.66
C LEU A 387 -19.16 -18.48 27.30
N ARG A 388 -20.35 -18.21 26.75
CA ARG A 388 -20.70 -18.67 25.40
C ARG A 388 -19.81 -18.03 24.34
N ILE A 389 -19.53 -16.74 24.44
CA ILE A 389 -18.62 -16.05 23.52
C ILE A 389 -17.22 -16.67 23.61
N GLU A 390 -16.75 -16.98 24.82
CA GLU A 390 -15.48 -17.69 25.03
C GLU A 390 -15.46 -19.10 24.42
N ILE A 391 -16.56 -19.86 24.56
CA ILE A 391 -16.69 -21.20 23.96
C ILE A 391 -16.67 -21.08 22.43
N VAL A 392 -17.40 -20.12 21.84
CA VAL A 392 -17.39 -19.88 20.39
C VAL A 392 -15.97 -19.55 19.93
N PHE A 393 -15.25 -18.67 20.64
CA PHE A 393 -13.85 -18.36 20.33
C PHE A 393 -12.98 -19.61 20.40
N ALA A 394 -13.05 -20.37 21.50
CA ALA A 394 -12.24 -21.56 21.72
C ALA A 394 -12.46 -22.62 20.65
N VAL A 395 -13.71 -22.90 20.29
CA VAL A 395 -14.06 -23.88 19.25
C VAL A 395 -13.52 -23.46 17.89
N LEU A 396 -13.69 -22.19 17.51
CA LEU A 396 -13.18 -21.69 16.23
C LEU A 396 -11.64 -21.66 16.21
N TYR A 397 -11.01 -21.20 17.28
CA TYR A 397 -9.56 -21.10 17.40
C TYR A 397 -8.91 -22.49 17.35
N VAL A 398 -9.32 -23.42 18.22
CA VAL A 398 -8.76 -24.78 18.26
C VAL A 398 -9.07 -25.53 16.97
N GLY A 399 -10.29 -25.41 16.44
CA GLY A 399 -10.66 -26.01 15.16
C GLY A 399 -9.75 -25.55 14.02
N TRP A 400 -9.44 -24.25 13.94
CA TRP A 400 -8.58 -23.73 12.90
C TRP A 400 -7.09 -23.98 13.12
N VAL A 401 -6.64 -24.07 14.38
CA VAL A 401 -5.29 -24.56 14.72
C VAL A 401 -5.08 -25.97 14.18
N LEU A 402 -6.08 -26.86 14.27
CA LEU A 402 -6.00 -28.20 13.72
C LEU A 402 -5.91 -28.20 12.19
N VAL A 403 -6.63 -27.30 11.50
CA VAL A 403 -6.52 -27.11 10.05
C VAL A 403 -5.09 -26.68 9.68
N ARG A 404 -4.52 -25.69 10.39
CA ARG A 404 -3.14 -25.23 10.12
C ARG A 404 -2.08 -26.27 10.49
N TYR A 405 -2.30 -27.05 11.54
CA TYR A 405 -1.41 -28.17 11.92
C TYR A 405 -1.32 -29.24 10.81
N ALA A 406 -2.41 -29.46 10.07
CA ALA A 406 -2.45 -30.41 8.96
C ALA A 406 -1.99 -29.81 7.61
N ASN A 407 -1.97 -28.48 7.46
CA ASN A 407 -1.44 -27.80 6.27
C ASN A 407 -0.56 -26.59 6.67
N PRO A 408 0.63 -26.80 7.27
CA PRO A 408 1.44 -25.70 7.82
C PRO A 408 2.31 -25.00 6.78
N ASP A 409 2.46 -25.58 5.60
CA ASP A 409 3.45 -25.20 4.59
C ASP A 409 3.29 -23.73 4.13
N PHE A 410 4.42 -23.02 4.00
CA PHE A 410 4.47 -21.63 3.52
C PHE A 410 4.60 -21.49 2.02
N TYR A 411 4.82 -22.59 1.30
CA TYR A 411 5.01 -22.56 -0.14
C TYR A 411 4.44 -23.81 -0.79
N HIS A 412 4.08 -23.70 -2.08
CA HIS A 412 3.64 -24.79 -2.93
C HIS A 412 3.84 -24.37 -4.41
N LEU A 413 4.30 -25.27 -5.29
CA LEU A 413 4.64 -24.92 -6.68
C LEU A 413 3.44 -24.45 -7.53
N VAL A 414 2.33 -25.18 -7.46
CA VAL A 414 1.13 -24.91 -8.29
C VAL A 414 0.11 -24.03 -7.58
N THR A 415 -0.07 -24.22 -6.27
CA THR A 415 -1.12 -23.59 -5.46
C THR A 415 -0.52 -22.71 -4.36
N GLY A 416 0.74 -22.29 -4.54
CA GLY A 416 1.44 -21.37 -3.65
C GLY A 416 0.90 -19.96 -3.81
N GLY A 417 0.55 -19.36 -2.69
CA GLY A 417 0.10 -17.98 -2.61
C GLY A 417 1.22 -17.02 -2.26
N GLU A 418 0.83 -15.93 -1.60
CA GLU A 418 1.71 -14.85 -1.19
C GLU A 418 2.24 -15.02 0.24
N LYS A 419 2.03 -16.18 0.89
CA LYS A 419 2.62 -16.47 2.22
C LYS A 419 4.11 -16.16 2.33
N PRO A 420 4.96 -16.43 1.31
CA PRO A 420 6.37 -16.06 1.38
C PRO A 420 6.56 -14.53 1.51
N MET A 421 5.80 -13.73 0.76
CA MET A 421 5.80 -12.27 0.88
C MET A 421 5.32 -11.84 2.28
N ASP A 422 4.18 -12.37 2.74
CA ASP A 422 3.64 -12.02 4.05
C ASP A 422 4.63 -12.36 5.18
N LEU A 423 5.34 -13.49 5.07
CA LEU A 423 6.34 -13.91 6.04
C LEU A 423 7.57 -12.99 6.00
N ALA A 424 8.02 -12.57 4.82
CA ALA A 424 9.11 -11.60 4.65
C ALA A 424 8.76 -10.28 5.35
N TYR A 425 7.58 -9.71 5.04
CA TYR A 425 7.12 -8.45 5.60
C TYR A 425 6.87 -8.54 7.11
N LEU A 426 6.29 -9.65 7.58
CA LEU A 426 6.09 -9.89 9.00
C LEU A 426 7.43 -9.95 9.75
N ASN A 427 8.43 -10.66 9.21
CA ASN A 427 9.77 -10.69 9.81
C ASN A 427 10.42 -9.31 9.82
N ALA A 428 10.31 -8.53 8.73
CA ALA A 428 10.83 -7.17 8.67
C ALA A 428 10.18 -6.25 9.71
N VAL A 429 8.86 -6.30 9.87
CA VAL A 429 8.12 -5.56 10.90
C VAL A 429 8.53 -5.97 12.32
N ILE A 430 8.69 -7.26 12.58
CA ILE A 430 9.13 -7.77 13.89
C ILE A 430 10.52 -7.25 14.24
N LYS A 431 11.45 -7.24 13.27
CA LYS A 431 12.84 -6.85 13.47
C LYS A 431 13.05 -5.33 13.49
N SER A 432 12.15 -4.57 12.88
CA SER A 432 12.28 -3.12 12.79
C SER A 432 12.33 -2.45 14.16
N SER A 433 13.29 -1.53 14.32
CA SER A 433 13.44 -0.70 15.53
C SER A 433 12.55 0.54 15.47
N TRP A 434 12.44 1.14 14.28
CA TRP A 434 11.64 2.31 13.97
C TRP A 434 10.63 2.00 12.87
N PHE A 435 9.62 2.86 12.74
CA PHE A 435 8.59 2.76 11.70
C PHE A 435 8.57 4.06 10.86
N PRO A 436 8.38 3.99 9.52
CA PRO A 436 8.06 2.81 8.70
C PRO A 436 9.14 1.71 8.73
N PRO A 437 8.76 0.43 8.54
CA PRO A 437 9.72 -0.65 8.59
C PRO A 437 10.57 -0.65 7.31
N TYR A 438 11.78 -1.17 7.40
CA TYR A 438 12.62 -1.40 6.23
C TYR A 438 11.97 -2.43 5.28
N ASP A 439 12.27 -2.36 3.99
CA ASP A 439 11.79 -3.34 3.00
C ASP A 439 12.77 -4.54 2.91
N PRO A 440 12.34 -5.78 3.21
CA PRO A 440 13.19 -6.97 3.08
C PRO A 440 13.54 -7.31 1.62
N TRP A 441 12.86 -6.71 0.65
CA TRP A 441 12.95 -6.97 -0.77
C TRP A 441 13.40 -5.74 -1.58
N PHE A 442 13.97 -4.74 -0.90
CA PHE A 442 14.61 -3.60 -1.53
C PHE A 442 15.66 -3.02 -0.58
N ALA A 443 16.91 -3.45 -0.70
CA ALA A 443 17.99 -3.00 0.18
C ALA A 443 18.11 -1.46 0.21
N GLY A 444 18.14 -0.89 1.42
CA GLY A 444 18.11 0.54 1.69
C GLY A 444 16.71 1.19 1.62
N GLY A 445 15.68 0.46 1.21
CA GLY A 445 14.33 0.96 1.02
C GLY A 445 13.45 0.94 2.27
N GLU A 446 12.46 1.81 2.28
CA GLU A 446 11.31 1.72 3.18
C GLU A 446 10.18 0.93 2.52
N MET A 447 9.39 0.23 3.35
CA MET A 447 8.25 -0.56 2.90
C MET A 447 7.04 0.35 2.63
N ASN A 448 6.67 0.51 1.36
CA ASN A 448 5.47 1.25 0.96
C ASN A 448 4.25 0.32 0.85
N TYR A 449 3.87 -0.25 1.98
CA TYR A 449 2.75 -1.19 2.10
C TYR A 449 1.90 -0.85 3.33
N TYR A 450 0.66 -1.34 3.39
CA TYR A 450 -0.22 -1.17 4.54
C TYR A 450 0.19 -2.09 5.73
N TYR A 451 1.39 -1.85 6.25
CA TYR A 451 2.12 -2.73 7.16
C TYR A 451 1.55 -2.79 8.58
N PHE A 452 0.62 -1.90 8.97
CA PHE A 452 0.16 -1.81 10.37
C PHE A 452 -0.54 -3.10 10.84
N GLY A 453 -1.18 -3.84 9.94
CA GLY A 453 -1.70 -5.17 10.26
C GLY A 453 -0.62 -6.13 10.77
N PHE A 454 0.55 -6.13 10.12
CA PHE A 454 1.70 -6.91 10.57
C PHE A 454 2.25 -6.42 11.90
N VAL A 455 2.08 -5.14 12.26
CA VAL A 455 2.48 -4.63 13.58
C VAL A 455 1.63 -5.23 14.70
N LEU A 456 0.32 -5.41 14.46
CA LEU A 456 -0.58 -6.03 15.45
C LEU A 456 -0.18 -7.48 15.72
N ILE A 457 0.05 -8.26 14.66
CA ILE A 457 0.47 -9.66 14.79
C ILE A 457 1.92 -9.75 15.28
N GLY A 458 2.83 -8.98 14.70
CA GLY A 458 4.24 -8.93 15.02
C GLY A 458 4.51 -8.54 16.48
N SER A 459 3.71 -7.63 17.06
CA SER A 459 3.80 -7.30 18.49
C SER A 459 3.50 -8.51 19.38
N LEU A 460 2.52 -9.34 19.01
CA LEU A 460 2.19 -10.56 19.74
C LEU A 460 3.31 -11.61 19.62
N ILE A 461 3.87 -11.76 18.42
CA ILE A 461 5.02 -12.64 18.15
C ILE A 461 6.23 -12.21 18.98
N LYS A 462 6.59 -10.92 18.91
CA LYS A 462 7.73 -10.33 19.62
C LYS A 462 7.57 -10.41 21.14
N ALA A 463 6.36 -10.18 21.68
CA ALA A 463 6.11 -10.26 23.11
C ALA A 463 6.22 -11.70 23.65
N THR A 464 5.65 -12.67 22.94
CA THR A 464 5.61 -14.08 23.36
C THR A 464 6.91 -14.84 23.09
N GLY A 465 7.76 -14.34 22.18
CA GLY A 465 8.98 -15.01 21.76
C GLY A 465 8.73 -16.34 21.05
N ILE A 466 7.53 -16.52 20.47
CA ILE A 466 7.22 -17.69 19.65
C ILE A 466 7.85 -17.50 18.27
N ILE A 467 8.56 -18.51 17.76
CA ILE A 467 9.23 -18.42 16.47
C ILE A 467 8.23 -18.09 15.34
N PRO A 468 8.56 -17.16 14.40
CA PRO A 468 7.65 -16.76 13.32
C PRO A 468 7.06 -17.92 12.51
N GLY A 469 7.84 -18.98 12.27
CA GLY A 469 7.40 -20.18 11.55
C GLY A 469 6.20 -20.91 12.20
N VAL A 470 6.09 -20.84 13.52
CA VAL A 470 4.93 -21.36 14.28
C VAL A 470 3.86 -20.28 14.44
N ALA A 471 4.29 -19.06 14.77
CA ALA A 471 3.37 -17.98 15.13
C ALA A 471 2.51 -17.51 13.96
N TYR A 472 3.01 -17.54 12.72
CA TYR A 472 2.21 -17.30 11.52
C TYR A 472 0.99 -18.25 11.46
N ASN A 473 1.22 -19.54 11.74
CA ASN A 473 0.16 -20.56 11.79
C ASN A 473 -0.73 -20.47 13.06
N LEU A 474 -0.44 -19.59 14.02
CA LEU A 474 -1.31 -19.22 15.14
C LEU A 474 -2.07 -17.91 14.90
N ALA A 475 -1.51 -17.00 14.10
CA ALA A 475 -2.13 -15.75 13.69
C ALA A 475 -3.39 -16.00 12.83
N ILE A 476 -3.31 -16.90 11.85
CA ILE A 476 -4.46 -17.24 10.99
C ILE A 476 -5.66 -17.76 11.80
N PRO A 477 -5.53 -18.78 12.68
CA PRO A 477 -6.61 -19.21 13.59
C PRO A 477 -7.15 -18.12 14.49
N THR A 478 -6.28 -17.20 14.92
CA THR A 478 -6.66 -16.07 15.78
C THR A 478 -7.59 -15.12 15.04
N LEU A 479 -7.23 -14.72 13.83
CA LEU A 479 -8.03 -13.85 12.99
C LEU A 479 -9.36 -14.51 12.59
N PHE A 480 -9.33 -15.81 12.27
CA PHE A 480 -10.52 -16.62 11.99
C PHE A 480 -11.49 -16.61 13.19
N ALA A 481 -10.99 -16.93 14.38
CA ALA A 481 -11.78 -16.99 15.60
C ALA A 481 -12.34 -15.62 16.03
N MET A 482 -11.51 -14.56 15.97
CA MET A 482 -11.95 -13.19 16.26
C MET A 482 -13.03 -12.71 15.28
N THR A 483 -12.89 -13.05 13.99
CA THR A 483 -13.90 -12.74 12.95
C THR A 483 -15.22 -13.47 13.23
N GLY A 484 -15.17 -14.74 13.63
CA GLY A 484 -16.38 -15.46 14.02
C GLY A 484 -17.03 -14.91 15.30
N THR A 485 -16.25 -14.58 16.33
CA THR A 485 -16.80 -14.10 17.61
C THR A 485 -17.33 -12.68 17.55
N GLY A 486 -16.73 -11.81 16.75
CA GLY A 486 -17.29 -10.50 16.50
C GLY A 486 -18.55 -10.58 15.65
N ALA A 487 -18.64 -11.47 14.66
CA ALA A 487 -19.88 -11.74 13.92
C ALA A 487 -21.01 -12.22 14.84
N TYR A 488 -20.71 -13.15 15.77
CA TYR A 488 -21.65 -13.59 16.81
C TYR A 488 -22.16 -12.40 17.62
N THR A 489 -21.24 -11.55 18.09
CA THR A 489 -21.53 -10.38 18.95
C THR A 489 -22.39 -9.36 18.22
N LEU A 490 -22.05 -9.02 16.98
CA LEU A 490 -22.77 -8.03 16.17
C LEU A 490 -24.19 -8.50 15.85
N ALA A 491 -24.35 -9.74 15.38
CA ALA A 491 -25.67 -10.29 15.04
C ALA A 491 -26.55 -10.46 16.29
N ALA A 492 -26.00 -10.92 17.41
CA ALA A 492 -26.74 -11.05 18.65
C ALA A 492 -27.27 -9.70 19.16
N ASN A 493 -26.42 -8.65 19.16
CA ASN A 493 -26.84 -7.31 19.58
C ASN A 493 -27.80 -6.65 18.59
N LEU A 494 -27.60 -6.85 17.29
CA LEU A 494 -28.49 -6.36 16.25
C LEU A 494 -29.88 -7.02 16.35
N ALA A 495 -29.94 -8.31 16.67
CA ALA A 495 -31.19 -9.07 16.82
C ALA A 495 -31.97 -8.73 18.11
N THR A 496 -31.29 -8.42 19.23
CA THR A 496 -31.97 -7.99 20.47
C THR A 496 -32.42 -6.54 20.42
N GLY A 497 -31.68 -5.69 19.70
CA GLY A 497 -31.88 -4.24 19.70
C GLY A 497 -31.40 -3.53 20.95
N GLY A 498 -30.48 -4.13 21.70
CA GLY A 498 -29.80 -3.51 22.86
C GLY A 498 -30.11 -4.15 24.21
N ARG A 499 -30.01 -3.34 25.27
CA ARG A 499 -30.02 -3.76 26.70
C ARG A 499 -31.39 -4.23 27.21
N ASP A 500 -32.49 -3.67 26.72
CA ASP A 500 -33.85 -3.88 27.24
C ASP A 500 -34.56 -5.09 26.61
N ALA A 501 -33.80 -6.14 26.29
CA ALA A 501 -34.25 -7.30 25.54
C ALA A 501 -35.07 -8.29 26.40
N THR A 502 -36.25 -8.70 25.93
CA THR A 502 -37.07 -9.73 26.59
C THR A 502 -36.38 -11.12 26.55
N PRO A 503 -36.69 -12.04 27.48
CA PRO A 503 -36.10 -13.39 27.50
C PRO A 503 -36.28 -14.18 26.18
N GLY A 504 -37.40 -14.00 25.47
CA GLY A 504 -37.61 -14.58 24.14
C GLY A 504 -36.64 -14.00 23.10
N SER A 505 -36.50 -12.67 23.06
CA SER A 505 -35.55 -11.99 22.16
C SER A 505 -34.09 -12.37 22.43
N VAL A 506 -33.76 -12.69 23.68
CA VAL A 506 -32.43 -13.16 24.08
C VAL A 506 -32.08 -14.50 23.45
N ARG A 507 -33.02 -15.46 23.46
CA ARG A 507 -32.80 -16.78 22.84
C ARG A 507 -32.63 -16.65 21.34
N ARG A 508 -33.44 -15.79 20.72
CA ARG A 508 -33.36 -15.46 19.30
C ARG A 508 -32.00 -14.88 18.92
N ALA A 509 -31.54 -13.89 19.66
CA ALA A 509 -30.23 -13.28 19.45
C ALA A 509 -29.06 -14.26 19.54
N ARG A 510 -29.11 -15.22 20.48
CA ARG A 510 -28.08 -16.27 20.55
C ARG A 510 -28.05 -17.12 19.28
N ARG A 511 -29.21 -17.51 18.74
CA ARG A 511 -29.30 -18.24 17.47
C ARG A 511 -28.83 -17.38 16.29
N ALA A 512 -29.17 -16.10 16.27
CA ALA A 512 -28.71 -15.17 15.23
C ALA A 512 -27.18 -15.04 15.26
N GLY A 513 -26.58 -15.01 16.44
CA GLY A 513 -25.13 -15.07 16.61
C GLY A 513 -24.51 -16.34 16.02
N ILE A 514 -25.10 -17.53 16.28
CA ILE A 514 -24.61 -18.79 15.69
C ILE A 514 -24.78 -18.82 14.17
N TRP A 515 -25.91 -18.33 13.65
CA TRP A 515 -26.10 -18.16 12.21
C TRP A 515 -25.05 -17.23 11.60
N ALA A 516 -24.66 -16.16 12.29
CA ALA A 516 -23.64 -15.24 11.83
C ALA A 516 -22.25 -15.87 11.82
N VAL A 517 -21.89 -16.67 12.84
CA VAL A 517 -20.65 -17.47 12.81
C VAL A 517 -20.63 -18.37 11.58
N ALA A 518 -21.74 -19.08 11.32
CA ALA A 518 -21.84 -19.97 10.18
C ALA A 518 -21.68 -19.22 8.85
N MET A 519 -22.47 -18.17 8.63
CA MET A 519 -22.52 -17.42 7.37
C MET A 519 -21.27 -16.57 7.11
N VAL A 520 -20.58 -16.07 8.14
CA VAL A 520 -19.38 -15.24 7.97
C VAL A 520 -18.14 -16.11 7.74
N VAL A 521 -17.90 -17.13 8.57
CA VAL A 521 -16.62 -17.86 8.58
C VAL A 521 -16.69 -19.37 8.33
N LEU A 522 -17.87 -20.03 8.39
CA LEU A 522 -17.94 -21.49 8.21
C LEU A 522 -18.54 -21.94 6.88
N LEU A 523 -19.37 -21.12 6.23
CA LEU A 523 -20.00 -21.44 4.96
C LEU A 523 -19.27 -20.74 3.81
N GLY A 524 -19.22 -21.42 2.65
CA GLY A 524 -18.79 -20.79 1.41
C GLY A 524 -19.97 -20.20 0.64
N ASN A 525 -19.70 -19.79 -0.60
CA ASN A 525 -20.76 -19.43 -1.54
C ASN A 525 -21.31 -20.67 -2.26
N LEU A 526 -22.19 -20.48 -3.24
CA LEU A 526 -22.83 -21.57 -3.98
C LEU A 526 -21.99 -22.06 -5.18
N GLY A 527 -20.72 -21.66 -5.28
CA GLY A 527 -19.82 -21.96 -6.39
C GLY A 527 -19.54 -23.46 -6.58
N GLU A 528 -19.52 -24.24 -5.49
CA GLU A 528 -19.32 -25.70 -5.56
C GLU A 528 -20.37 -26.41 -6.41
N ILE A 529 -21.60 -25.89 -6.43
CA ILE A 529 -22.67 -26.43 -7.28
C ILE A 529 -22.28 -26.27 -8.75
N GLN A 530 -21.74 -25.10 -9.12
CA GLN A 530 -21.33 -24.82 -10.48
C GLN A 530 -20.18 -25.74 -10.90
N LEU A 531 -19.23 -25.99 -10.00
CA LEU A 531 -18.12 -26.93 -10.23
C LEU A 531 -18.66 -28.36 -10.46
N LEU A 532 -19.47 -28.86 -9.54
CA LEU A 532 -20.08 -30.19 -9.62
C LEU A 532 -20.91 -30.37 -10.89
N LEU A 533 -21.78 -29.41 -11.21
CA LEU A 533 -22.63 -29.46 -12.41
C LEU A 533 -21.78 -29.52 -13.69
N LYS A 534 -20.73 -28.70 -13.79
CA LYS A 534 -19.84 -28.71 -14.96
C LYS A 534 -19.07 -30.02 -15.09
N GLY A 535 -18.48 -30.52 -14.00
CA GLY A 535 -17.75 -31.79 -14.01
C GLY A 535 -18.64 -32.99 -14.33
N LEU A 536 -19.85 -33.03 -13.78
CA LEU A 536 -20.83 -34.06 -14.12
C LEU A 536 -21.25 -33.95 -15.58
N ALA A 537 -21.47 -32.74 -16.10
CA ALA A 537 -21.82 -32.55 -17.50
C ALA A 537 -20.69 -32.97 -18.47
N GLU A 538 -19.43 -32.76 -18.09
CA GLU A 538 -18.26 -33.22 -18.85
C GLU A 538 -18.20 -34.75 -18.93
N VAL A 539 -18.42 -35.44 -17.81
CA VAL A 539 -18.52 -36.92 -17.77
C VAL A 539 -19.73 -37.44 -18.55
N GLY A 540 -20.85 -36.72 -18.47
CA GLY A 540 -22.08 -37.01 -19.20
C GLY A 540 -21.88 -36.98 -20.72
N ASN A 541 -21.16 -35.96 -21.20
CA ASN A 541 -20.88 -35.66 -22.61
C ASN A 541 -22.10 -35.76 -23.54
N VAL A 542 -23.24 -35.21 -23.11
CA VAL A 542 -24.47 -35.15 -23.90
C VAL A 542 -24.58 -33.81 -24.61
N GLN A 543 -24.67 -33.84 -25.94
CA GLN A 543 -24.71 -32.65 -26.79
C GLN A 543 -26.03 -32.60 -27.57
N PHE A 544 -26.81 -31.52 -27.39
CA PHE A 544 -28.01 -31.21 -28.17
C PHE A 544 -28.40 -29.74 -28.01
N GLU A 545 -29.09 -29.17 -29.00
CA GLU A 545 -29.60 -27.80 -28.94
C GLU A 545 -30.91 -27.72 -28.15
N SER A 546 -31.03 -26.71 -27.28
CA SER A 546 -32.21 -26.49 -26.46
C SER A 546 -32.61 -25.02 -26.48
N LEU A 547 -33.91 -24.76 -26.64
CA LEU A 547 -34.50 -23.42 -26.47
C LEU A 547 -34.51 -22.98 -25.00
N ILE A 548 -34.39 -23.92 -24.05
CA ILE A 548 -34.28 -23.64 -22.62
C ILE A 548 -32.79 -23.54 -22.26
N PRO A 549 -32.27 -22.36 -21.87
CA PRO A 549 -30.88 -22.18 -21.49
C PRO A 549 -30.49 -23.12 -20.34
N GLY A 550 -29.37 -23.82 -20.47
CA GLY A 550 -28.84 -24.72 -19.45
C GLY A 550 -29.52 -26.09 -19.35
N TYR A 551 -30.59 -26.37 -20.11
CA TYR A 551 -31.24 -27.68 -20.10
C TYR A 551 -30.31 -28.80 -20.58
N GLN A 552 -29.54 -28.54 -21.64
CA GLN A 552 -28.50 -29.47 -22.09
C GLN A 552 -27.48 -29.79 -20.98
N LEU A 553 -27.02 -28.76 -20.27
CA LEU A 553 -26.09 -28.93 -19.13
C LEU A 553 -26.70 -29.84 -18.06
N LEU A 554 -27.99 -29.66 -17.73
CA LEU A 554 -28.68 -30.48 -16.74
C LEU A 554 -28.84 -31.94 -17.18
N VAL A 555 -29.21 -32.19 -18.43
CA VAL A 555 -29.33 -33.54 -18.98
C VAL A 555 -27.97 -34.23 -19.02
N SER A 556 -26.92 -33.52 -19.45
CA SER A 556 -25.56 -34.04 -19.43
C SER A 556 -25.10 -34.33 -18.00
N ALA A 557 -25.34 -33.42 -17.05
CA ALA A 557 -24.99 -33.62 -15.65
C ALA A 557 -25.73 -34.81 -15.02
N ALA A 558 -27.00 -35.03 -15.35
CA ALA A 558 -27.76 -36.20 -14.88
C ALA A 558 -27.18 -37.52 -15.44
N SER A 559 -26.83 -37.55 -16.73
CA SER A 559 -26.13 -38.67 -17.35
C SER A 559 -24.76 -38.94 -16.70
N GLY A 560 -24.00 -37.87 -16.44
CA GLY A 560 -22.73 -37.94 -15.73
C GLY A 560 -22.86 -38.43 -14.31
N PHE A 561 -23.87 -37.96 -13.57
CA PHE A 561 -24.16 -38.43 -12.21
C PHE A 561 -24.43 -39.93 -12.18
N TRP A 562 -25.24 -40.44 -13.11
CA TRP A 562 -25.45 -41.88 -13.26
C TRP A 562 -24.14 -42.62 -13.53
N LYS A 563 -23.28 -42.11 -14.43
CA LYS A 563 -21.96 -42.71 -14.71
C LYS A 563 -21.04 -42.69 -13.49
N VAL A 564 -21.02 -41.62 -12.72
CA VAL A 564 -20.17 -41.50 -11.52
C VAL A 564 -20.67 -42.46 -10.41
N VAL A 565 -21.96 -42.41 -10.09
CA VAL A 565 -22.52 -43.17 -8.95
C VAL A 565 -22.70 -44.66 -9.26
N VAL A 566 -23.18 -44.99 -10.47
CA VAL A 566 -23.53 -46.38 -10.81
C VAL A 566 -22.39 -47.08 -11.56
N LYS A 567 -21.68 -46.37 -12.44
CA LYS A 567 -20.57 -46.96 -13.22
C LYS A 567 -19.18 -46.70 -12.60
N GLY A 568 -19.12 -46.02 -11.45
CA GLY A 568 -17.87 -45.78 -10.72
C GLY A 568 -16.88 -44.86 -11.45
N GLN A 569 -17.33 -44.04 -12.41
CA GLN A 569 -16.45 -43.07 -13.05
C GLN A 569 -16.03 -41.96 -12.07
N THR A 570 -14.81 -41.45 -12.20
CA THR A 570 -14.30 -40.35 -11.37
C THR A 570 -14.58 -39.00 -12.01
N LEU A 571 -14.86 -37.99 -11.20
CA LEU A 571 -14.90 -36.61 -11.67
C LEU A 571 -13.49 -36.15 -12.07
N PRO A 572 -13.30 -35.45 -13.20
CA PRO A 572 -12.00 -35.02 -13.70
C PRO A 572 -11.48 -33.77 -12.96
N PHE A 573 -11.57 -33.76 -11.63
CA PHE A 573 -11.23 -32.60 -10.82
C PHE A 573 -9.80 -32.66 -10.30
N ARG A 574 -9.08 -31.55 -10.48
CA ARG A 574 -7.81 -31.32 -9.80
C ARG A 574 -8.06 -30.97 -8.33
N PRO A 575 -7.19 -31.38 -7.38
CA PRO A 575 -7.39 -31.13 -5.94
C PRO A 575 -7.69 -29.67 -5.60
N GLU A 576 -7.03 -28.75 -6.28
CA GLU A 576 -7.13 -27.31 -6.04
C GLU A 576 -8.46 -26.68 -6.49
N TRP A 577 -9.19 -27.33 -7.39
CA TRP A 577 -10.45 -26.78 -7.90
C TRP A 577 -11.51 -26.67 -6.82
N TRP A 578 -11.48 -27.57 -5.82
CA TRP A 578 -12.42 -27.59 -4.69
C TRP A 578 -12.34 -26.38 -3.77
N TYR A 579 -11.24 -25.63 -3.79
CA TYR A 579 -11.14 -24.41 -3.01
C TYR A 579 -10.93 -23.16 -3.87
N TRP A 580 -10.38 -23.28 -5.08
CA TRP A 580 -10.08 -22.13 -5.94
C TRP A 580 -11.27 -21.65 -6.78
N ASN A 581 -12.08 -22.56 -7.34
CA ASN A 581 -13.09 -22.17 -8.32
C ASN A 581 -14.25 -21.37 -7.70
N ALA A 582 -14.53 -21.61 -6.41
CA ALA A 582 -15.53 -20.83 -5.67
C ALA A 582 -15.18 -19.34 -5.57
N THR A 583 -13.93 -18.93 -5.79
CA THR A 583 -13.49 -17.53 -5.70
C THR A 583 -13.24 -16.88 -7.07
N ARG A 584 -13.59 -17.57 -8.16
CA ARG A 584 -13.46 -17.11 -9.57
C ARG A 584 -14.75 -17.39 -10.35
N ILE A 585 -15.90 -17.07 -9.76
CA ILE A 585 -17.23 -17.30 -10.35
C ILE A 585 -17.48 -16.34 -11.53
N ILE A 586 -16.94 -15.13 -11.45
CA ILE A 586 -17.06 -14.12 -12.50
C ILE A 586 -15.92 -14.33 -13.52
N PRO A 587 -16.22 -14.74 -14.76
CA PRO A 587 -15.19 -14.98 -15.77
C PRO A 587 -14.63 -13.67 -16.34
N ALA A 588 -13.41 -13.73 -16.87
CA ALA A 588 -12.79 -12.61 -17.59
C ALA A 588 -13.59 -12.21 -18.83
N GLY A 589 -13.75 -10.91 -19.05
CA GLY A 589 -14.28 -10.36 -20.30
C GLY A 589 -13.24 -10.32 -21.45
N PRO A 590 -13.67 -10.07 -22.69
CA PRO A 590 -12.75 -9.81 -23.79
C PRO A 590 -11.83 -8.62 -23.49
N GLY A 591 -10.51 -8.82 -23.56
CA GLY A 591 -9.51 -7.79 -23.24
C GLY A 591 -9.15 -7.69 -21.75
N GLU A 592 -9.78 -8.47 -20.88
CA GLU A 592 -9.38 -8.61 -19.48
C GLU A 592 -8.36 -9.75 -19.36
N GLY A 593 -7.18 -9.48 -18.79
CA GLY A 593 -6.14 -10.52 -18.62
C GLY A 593 -6.57 -11.65 -17.69
N ALA A 594 -7.17 -11.32 -16.54
CA ALA A 594 -7.76 -12.26 -15.59
C ALA A 594 -9.11 -11.73 -15.09
N GLY A 595 -10.04 -12.66 -14.78
CA GLY A 595 -11.35 -12.32 -14.22
C GLY A 595 -11.23 -11.86 -12.76
N PRO A 596 -12.22 -11.12 -12.23
CA PRO A 596 -12.16 -10.61 -10.88
C PRO A 596 -12.22 -11.72 -9.82
N ILE A 597 -11.61 -11.44 -8.68
CA ILE A 597 -11.54 -12.30 -7.51
C ILE A 597 -12.76 -12.05 -6.62
N ASN A 598 -13.53 -13.08 -6.29
CA ASN A 598 -14.69 -13.01 -5.39
C ASN A 598 -14.48 -13.83 -4.11
N GLU A 599 -13.35 -13.63 -3.43
CA GLU A 599 -13.03 -14.31 -2.18
C GLU A 599 -14.03 -13.99 -1.06
N PHE A 600 -14.08 -14.91 -0.09
CA PHE A 600 -14.88 -14.83 1.12
C PHE A 600 -14.06 -15.36 2.31
N PRO A 601 -14.39 -15.01 3.57
CA PRO A 601 -13.50 -15.21 4.71
C PRO A 601 -13.00 -16.65 4.88
N LEU A 602 -13.86 -17.66 4.68
CA LEU A 602 -13.44 -19.06 4.81
C LEU A 602 -12.36 -19.45 3.80
N PHE A 603 -12.44 -18.98 2.54
CA PHE A 603 -11.35 -19.19 1.58
C PHE A 603 -10.07 -18.51 2.07
N THR A 604 -10.14 -17.24 2.46
CA THR A 604 -8.97 -16.46 2.90
C THR A 604 -8.23 -17.17 4.04
N PHE A 605 -8.95 -17.64 5.06
CA PHE A 605 -8.35 -18.34 6.19
C PHE A 605 -7.90 -19.77 5.86
N LEU A 606 -8.51 -20.42 4.86
CA LEU A 606 -8.14 -21.77 4.42
C LEU A 606 -6.89 -21.75 3.55
N TYR A 607 -6.83 -20.79 2.64
CA TYR A 607 -5.66 -20.53 1.82
C TYR A 607 -4.48 -20.15 2.71
N GLY A 608 -4.71 -19.28 3.69
CA GLY A 608 -3.82 -19.02 4.81
C GLY A 608 -2.77 -17.96 4.52
N ASP A 609 -3.01 -17.10 3.53
CA ASP A 609 -2.20 -15.90 3.31
C ASP A 609 -2.59 -14.85 4.35
N LEU A 610 -1.58 -14.25 4.98
CA LEU A 610 -1.74 -13.25 6.04
C LEU A 610 -1.84 -11.85 5.43
N HIS A 611 -2.55 -11.74 4.30
CA HIS A 611 -2.80 -10.47 3.64
C HIS A 611 -3.49 -9.48 4.56
N ALA A 612 -3.29 -8.20 4.28
CA ALA A 612 -3.97 -7.10 4.94
C ALA A 612 -5.48 -7.25 5.13
N HIS A 613 -6.18 -7.69 4.08
CA HIS A 613 -7.63 -7.83 4.15
C HIS A 613 -8.04 -8.96 5.12
N ALA A 614 -7.20 -9.99 5.31
CA ALA A 614 -7.43 -11.03 6.30
C ALA A 614 -7.24 -10.50 7.72
N ILE A 615 -6.19 -9.69 7.94
CA ILE A 615 -5.91 -9.05 9.23
C ILE A 615 -6.98 -8.00 9.57
N SER A 616 -7.52 -7.30 8.58
CA SER A 616 -8.53 -6.26 8.80
C SER A 616 -9.90 -6.81 9.18
N LEU A 617 -10.26 -8.06 8.84
CA LEU A 617 -11.60 -8.61 9.09
C LEU A 617 -12.08 -8.42 10.54
N PRO A 618 -11.33 -8.77 11.61
CA PRO A 618 -11.74 -8.44 12.98
C PRO A 618 -11.82 -6.93 13.28
N LEU A 619 -10.96 -6.09 12.70
CA LEU A 619 -11.01 -4.63 12.87
C LEU A 619 -12.28 -4.04 12.27
N THR A 620 -12.71 -4.53 11.11
CA THR A 620 -13.97 -4.11 10.50
C THR A 620 -15.16 -4.36 11.42
N GLN A 621 -15.13 -5.46 12.18
CA GLN A 621 -16.18 -5.78 13.15
C GLN A 621 -16.15 -4.89 14.39
N VAL A 622 -14.98 -4.42 14.82
CA VAL A 622 -14.88 -3.36 15.85
C VAL A 622 -15.55 -2.08 15.34
N ALA A 623 -15.29 -1.68 14.08
CA ALA A 623 -15.93 -0.52 13.47
C ALA A 623 -17.46 -0.68 13.38
N LEU A 624 -17.95 -1.86 12.97
CA LEU A 624 -19.38 -2.18 13.01
C LEU A 624 -19.95 -2.17 14.42
N GLY A 625 -19.18 -2.57 15.43
CA GLY A 625 -19.56 -2.50 16.84
C GLY A 625 -19.75 -1.05 17.32
N ILE A 626 -18.88 -0.14 16.88
CA ILE A 626 -19.01 1.31 17.11
C ILE A 626 -20.24 1.87 16.39
N ALA A 627 -20.42 1.53 15.11
CA ALA A 627 -21.57 1.95 14.33
C ALA A 627 -22.90 1.45 14.96
N LEU A 628 -22.94 0.20 15.40
CA LEU A 628 -24.09 -0.40 16.07
C LEU A 628 -24.35 0.26 17.42
N GLN A 629 -23.31 0.47 18.24
CA GLN A 629 -23.42 1.14 19.52
C GLN A 629 -24.05 2.53 19.39
N TRP A 630 -23.64 3.30 18.38
CA TRP A 630 -24.24 4.60 18.12
C TRP A 630 -25.66 4.50 17.56
N GLY A 631 -25.89 3.61 16.60
CA GLY A 631 -27.20 3.42 15.98
C GLY A 631 -28.27 2.85 16.92
N LEU A 632 -27.87 2.15 17.99
CA LEU A 632 -28.76 1.65 19.04
C LEU A 632 -29.04 2.66 20.16
N ARG A 633 -28.34 3.81 20.22
CA ARG A 633 -28.61 4.79 21.28
C ARG A 633 -30.05 5.31 21.14
N PRO A 634 -30.83 5.36 22.23
CA PRO A 634 -32.05 6.13 22.25
C PRO A 634 -31.72 7.57 21.87
N THR A 635 -32.53 8.20 21.02
CA THR A 635 -32.45 9.65 20.81
C THR A 635 -32.73 10.28 22.17
N ALA A 636 -31.69 10.72 22.87
CA ALA A 636 -31.85 11.49 24.08
C ALA A 636 -32.67 12.73 23.71
N GLN A 637 -33.88 12.85 24.26
CA GLN A 637 -34.56 14.14 24.30
C GLN A 637 -33.67 15.04 25.15
N TRP A 638 -32.82 15.83 24.50
CA TRP A 638 -32.04 16.85 25.18
C TRP A 638 -33.00 17.99 25.50
N ARG A 639 -33.72 17.82 26.61
CA ARG A 639 -34.51 18.87 27.25
C ARG A 639 -33.52 19.87 27.84
N SER A 640 -33.09 20.82 27.04
CA SER A 640 -32.28 21.94 27.48
C SER A 640 -33.22 22.98 28.08
N ARG A 641 -33.18 23.13 29.40
CA ARG A 641 -33.76 24.31 30.08
C ARG A 641 -32.75 25.43 29.89
N ALA A 642 -33.07 26.43 29.06
CA ALA A 642 -32.38 27.71 28.98
C ALA A 642 -30.83 27.70 28.84
N ASN A 643 -30.21 26.62 28.34
CA ASN A 643 -28.76 26.57 28.12
C ASN A 643 -28.42 27.05 26.70
N SER A 644 -27.26 27.70 26.54
CA SER A 644 -26.78 28.12 25.23
C SER A 644 -26.35 26.91 24.39
N VAL A 645 -26.48 26.99 23.06
CA VAL A 645 -26.03 25.95 22.10
C VAL A 645 -24.59 25.50 22.37
N ILE A 646 -23.73 26.43 22.83
CA ILE A 646 -22.33 26.17 23.18
C ILE A 646 -22.21 25.22 24.38
N THR A 647 -22.99 25.45 25.45
CA THR A 647 -22.95 24.59 26.64
C THR A 647 -23.46 23.17 26.36
N ASP A 648 -24.49 23.04 25.53
CA ASP A 648 -25.01 21.74 25.10
C ASP A 648 -23.99 20.99 24.23
N ALA A 649 -23.38 21.68 23.25
CA ALA A 649 -22.31 21.13 22.42
C ALA A 649 -21.11 20.64 23.25
N TRP A 650 -20.64 21.45 24.21
CA TRP A 650 -19.55 21.07 25.12
C TRP A 650 -19.89 19.83 25.93
N SER A 651 -21.10 19.77 26.50
CA SER A 651 -21.54 18.63 27.29
C SER A 651 -21.60 17.34 26.47
N PHE A 652 -22.05 17.45 25.21
CA PHE A 652 -22.11 16.36 24.25
C PHE A 652 -20.71 15.88 23.90
N PHE A 653 -19.83 16.75 23.42
CA PHE A 653 -18.49 16.38 22.98
C PHE A 653 -17.67 15.80 24.13
N ARG A 654 -17.79 16.33 25.35
CA ARG A 654 -17.13 15.75 26.53
C ARG A 654 -17.55 14.30 26.79
N ARG A 655 -18.82 13.96 26.58
CA ARG A 655 -19.33 12.58 26.77
C ARG A 655 -19.02 11.68 25.57
N ALA A 656 -18.98 12.23 24.36
CA ALA A 656 -18.72 11.48 23.13
C ALA A 656 -17.21 11.25 22.87
N LEU A 657 -16.34 12.12 23.39
CA LEU A 657 -14.92 12.17 23.10
C LEU A 657 -14.21 10.81 23.17
N PRO A 658 -14.37 9.98 24.23
CA PRO A 658 -13.68 8.68 24.29
C PRO A 658 -14.04 7.75 23.12
N LEU A 659 -15.30 7.75 22.70
CA LEU A 659 -15.76 6.92 21.58
C LEU A 659 -15.42 7.54 20.23
N LEU A 660 -15.31 8.87 20.13
CA LEU A 660 -14.81 9.55 18.93
C LEU A 660 -13.32 9.28 18.70
N VAL A 661 -12.51 9.34 19.76
CA VAL A 661 -11.09 8.97 19.72
C VAL A 661 -10.94 7.50 19.35
N LEU A 662 -11.74 6.61 19.94
CA LEU A 662 -11.73 5.19 19.57
C LEU A 662 -12.14 4.98 18.10
N ALA A 663 -13.17 5.68 17.62
CA ALA A 663 -13.60 5.59 16.22
C ALA A 663 -12.52 6.10 15.26
N GLY A 664 -11.83 7.20 15.60
CA GLY A 664 -10.70 7.70 14.85
C GLY A 664 -9.52 6.72 14.85
N LEU A 665 -9.20 6.14 16.00
CA LEU A 665 -8.17 5.09 16.12
C LEU A 665 -8.49 3.88 15.24
N VAL A 666 -9.74 3.38 15.27
CA VAL A 666 -10.15 2.22 14.46
C VAL A 666 -10.18 2.58 12.97
N ALA A 667 -10.64 3.77 12.60
CA ALA A 667 -10.65 4.23 11.22
C ALA A 667 -9.22 4.36 10.66
N GLY A 668 -8.31 5.00 11.40
CA GLY A 668 -6.90 5.09 11.00
C GLY A 668 -6.20 3.73 10.98
N ALA A 669 -6.53 2.83 11.92
CA ALA A 669 -6.02 1.45 11.90
C ALA A 669 -6.49 0.67 10.67
N LEU A 670 -7.75 0.85 10.24
CA LEU A 670 -8.25 0.29 9.00
C LEU A 670 -7.51 0.87 7.79
N GLN A 671 -7.27 2.18 7.76
CA GLN A 671 -6.49 2.82 6.69
C GLN A 671 -5.08 2.23 6.59
N ALA A 672 -4.38 2.07 7.72
CA ALA A 672 -3.01 1.58 7.75
C ALA A 672 -2.88 0.05 7.65
N THR A 673 -3.97 -0.70 7.86
CA THR A 673 -4.02 -2.17 7.72
C THR A 673 -4.51 -2.61 6.35
N ASN A 674 -5.60 -2.02 5.85
CA ASN A 674 -6.18 -2.27 4.54
C ASN A 674 -6.94 -1.03 4.06
N THR A 675 -6.27 -0.16 3.30
CA THR A 675 -6.79 1.14 2.87
C THR A 675 -8.18 1.09 2.20
N TRP A 676 -8.52 -0.02 1.55
CA TRP A 676 -9.82 -0.24 0.91
C TRP A 676 -11.00 -0.29 1.88
N ASP A 677 -10.77 -0.66 3.14
CA ASP A 677 -11.79 -0.71 4.18
C ASP A 677 -12.11 0.66 4.77
N TYR A 678 -11.14 1.59 4.74
CA TYR A 678 -11.24 2.87 5.41
C TYR A 678 -12.50 3.69 5.02
N PRO A 679 -12.82 3.93 3.73
CA PRO A 679 -13.97 4.76 3.36
C PRO A 679 -15.31 4.18 3.82
N THR A 680 -15.50 2.87 3.61
CA THR A 680 -16.76 2.18 3.94
C THR A 680 -17.03 2.20 5.44
N TYR A 681 -16.05 1.80 6.25
CA TYR A 681 -16.27 1.69 7.69
C TYR A 681 -16.25 3.06 8.40
N LEU A 682 -15.52 4.05 7.88
CA LEU A 682 -15.65 5.44 8.32
C LEU A 682 -17.08 5.95 8.08
N ALA A 683 -17.64 5.70 6.89
CA ALA A 683 -19.01 6.08 6.55
C ALA A 683 -20.04 5.34 7.42
N LEU A 684 -19.88 4.04 7.64
CA LEU A 684 -20.78 3.26 8.50
C LEU A 684 -20.78 3.74 9.95
N MET A 685 -19.61 4.07 10.52
CA MET A 685 -19.51 4.65 11.87
C MET A 685 -20.15 6.06 11.92
N SER A 686 -19.84 6.90 10.93
CA SER A 686 -20.37 8.27 10.83
C SER A 686 -21.88 8.29 10.69
N VAL A 687 -22.43 7.50 9.77
CA VAL A 687 -23.89 7.43 9.57
C VAL A 687 -24.56 6.69 10.71
N GLY A 688 -23.95 5.66 11.28
CA GLY A 688 -24.44 4.99 12.50
C GLY A 688 -24.66 5.99 13.65
N PHE A 689 -23.81 7.00 13.76
CA PHE A 689 -23.98 8.12 14.69
C PHE A 689 -25.13 9.07 14.32
N LEU A 690 -25.34 9.35 13.04
CA LEU A 690 -26.38 10.26 12.56
C LEU A 690 -27.77 9.60 12.43
N LEU A 691 -27.87 8.27 12.28
CA LEU A 691 -29.12 7.54 12.07
C LEU A 691 -30.21 7.80 13.15
N PRO A 692 -29.87 7.95 14.45
CA PRO A 692 -30.86 8.33 15.46
C PRO A 692 -31.49 9.71 15.23
N LEU A 693 -30.81 10.64 14.53
CA LEU A 693 -31.26 12.02 14.29
C LEU A 693 -32.35 12.14 13.22
N LEU A 694 -32.53 11.12 12.37
CA LEU A 694 -33.52 11.17 11.27
C LEU A 694 -34.97 11.27 11.78
N PHE A 695 -35.28 10.61 12.89
CA PHE A 695 -36.63 10.61 13.49
C PHE A 695 -36.54 10.66 15.02
N PRO A 696 -36.27 11.83 15.60
CA PRO A 696 -36.30 12.00 17.05
C PRO A 696 -37.76 11.79 17.51
N LYS A 697 -38.07 10.65 18.13
CA LYS A 697 -39.45 10.39 18.57
C LYS A 697 -39.90 11.48 19.55
N HIS A 698 -41.10 12.04 19.29
CA HIS A 698 -41.92 12.69 20.31
C HIS A 698 -42.37 11.63 21.33
N SER A 699 -41.63 11.44 22.42
CA SER A 699 -42.21 10.82 23.62
C SER A 699 -43.08 11.85 24.34
N ALA A 700 -44.24 12.15 23.75
CA ALA A 700 -45.29 13.01 24.30
C ALA A 700 -46.36 12.19 25.05
N LEU A 701 -45.97 11.12 25.74
CA LEU A 701 -46.92 10.25 26.47
C LEU A 701 -46.54 10.01 27.95
N ALA A 702 -45.76 10.89 28.57
CA ALA A 702 -45.42 10.77 29.99
C ALA A 702 -45.34 12.10 30.74
N VAL A 703 -46.11 13.12 30.32
CA VAL A 703 -46.32 14.34 31.11
C VAL A 703 -47.81 14.61 31.17
N SER A 704 -48.33 14.69 32.39
CA SER A 704 -49.68 15.16 32.70
C SER A 704 -49.95 16.49 31.97
N PRO A 705 -51.13 16.74 31.38
CA PRO A 705 -51.46 18.01 30.72
C PRO A 705 -51.37 19.27 31.62
N SER A 706 -51.05 19.12 32.90
CA SER A 706 -51.09 20.18 33.91
C SER A 706 -49.84 21.07 34.01
N GLU A 707 -48.77 20.85 33.23
CA GLU A 707 -47.52 21.65 33.27
C GLU A 707 -47.14 22.27 31.91
N ALA A 708 -48.12 22.47 31.02
CA ALA A 708 -47.90 22.95 29.65
C ALA A 708 -47.82 24.50 29.53
N THR A 709 -47.01 25.17 30.36
CA THR A 709 -46.80 26.64 30.27
C THR A 709 -45.37 27.10 29.94
N ASP A 710 -44.38 26.21 29.83
CA ASP A 710 -43.04 26.60 29.37
C ASP A 710 -42.87 26.33 27.87
N THR A 711 -42.53 27.37 27.10
CA THR A 711 -42.28 27.32 25.66
C THR A 711 -40.95 26.61 25.35
N TRP A 712 -41.00 25.29 25.24
CA TRP A 712 -39.85 24.47 24.83
C TRP A 712 -39.52 24.66 23.35
N GLN A 713 -38.40 25.32 23.03
CA GLN A 713 -37.89 25.34 21.66
C GLN A 713 -37.06 24.08 21.39
N LEU A 714 -37.55 23.21 20.50
CA LEU A 714 -36.72 22.13 19.95
C LEU A 714 -35.72 22.72 18.96
N HIS A 715 -34.43 22.74 19.33
CA HIS A 715 -33.35 23.08 18.40
C HIS A 715 -32.77 21.79 17.81
N PHE A 716 -32.61 21.75 16.49
CA PHE A 716 -31.90 20.64 15.83
C PHE A 716 -30.41 20.68 16.24
N PRO A 717 -29.77 19.55 16.60
CA PRO A 717 -28.43 19.55 17.15
C PRO A 717 -27.35 19.65 16.04
N TYR A 718 -27.28 20.80 15.36
CA TYR A 718 -26.37 21.03 14.22
C TYR A 718 -24.90 20.70 14.54
N TYR A 719 -24.46 20.91 15.79
CA TYR A 719 -23.09 20.58 16.23
C TYR A 719 -22.74 19.09 16.05
N GLN A 720 -23.73 18.19 16.04
CA GLN A 720 -23.50 16.76 15.84
C GLN A 720 -23.13 16.41 14.39
N LEU A 721 -23.43 17.28 13.42
CA LEU A 721 -23.03 17.10 12.02
C LEU A 721 -21.51 17.23 11.82
N VAL A 722 -20.79 17.80 12.78
CA VAL A 722 -19.31 17.87 12.76
C VAL A 722 -18.68 16.53 13.18
N THR A 723 -19.44 15.60 13.76
CA THR A 723 -18.93 14.31 14.25
C THR A 723 -18.14 13.51 13.21
N PRO A 724 -18.60 13.34 11.95
CA PRO A 724 -17.82 12.67 10.91
C PRO A 724 -16.45 13.32 10.67
N LEU A 725 -16.40 14.66 10.67
CA LEU A 725 -15.15 15.42 10.52
C LEU A 725 -14.20 15.20 11.70
N LEU A 726 -14.74 15.05 12.92
CA LEU A 726 -13.92 14.71 14.09
C LEU A 726 -13.37 13.29 14.03
N ILE A 727 -14.16 12.31 13.60
CA ILE A 727 -13.67 10.92 13.44
C ILE A 727 -12.55 10.90 12.41
N TRP A 728 -12.75 11.56 11.26
CA TRP A 728 -11.73 11.73 10.23
C TRP A 728 -10.49 12.46 10.76
N GLY A 729 -10.67 13.57 11.48
CA GLY A 729 -9.58 14.35 12.05
C GLY A 729 -8.77 13.57 13.08
N PHE A 730 -9.42 12.77 13.94
CA PHE A 730 -8.72 11.85 14.85
C PHE A 730 -8.00 10.74 14.08
N ALA A 731 -8.59 10.17 13.04
CA ALA A 731 -7.93 9.15 12.22
C ALA A 731 -6.64 9.70 11.58
N ALA A 732 -6.75 10.87 10.94
CA ALA A 732 -5.62 11.56 10.31
C ALA A 732 -4.54 11.94 11.34
N MET A 733 -4.93 12.45 12.51
CA MET A 733 -3.98 12.84 13.56
C MET A 733 -3.26 11.63 14.18
N LEU A 734 -4.00 10.57 14.53
CA LEU A 734 -3.45 9.39 15.20
C LEU A 734 -2.55 8.57 14.28
N PHE A 735 -2.85 8.53 12.98
CA PHE A 735 -2.05 7.80 11.99
C PHE A 735 -1.21 8.71 11.09
N HIS A 736 -0.98 9.96 11.50
CA HIS A 736 -0.13 10.89 10.77
C HIS A 736 1.24 10.29 10.42
N PRO A 737 1.97 9.61 11.34
CA PRO A 737 3.26 9.00 11.01
C PRO A 737 3.19 7.91 9.93
N PHE A 738 2.04 7.23 9.79
CA PHE A 738 1.83 6.29 8.69
C PHE A 738 1.58 7.05 7.39
N THR A 739 0.63 7.99 7.39
CA THR A 739 0.22 8.71 6.17
C THR A 739 1.29 9.63 5.62
N SER A 740 2.22 10.12 6.45
CA SER A 740 3.36 10.91 5.99
C SER A 740 4.41 10.08 5.25
N ASN A 741 4.44 8.76 5.48
CA ASN A 741 5.43 7.84 4.92
C ASN A 741 4.80 6.77 4.00
N TYR A 742 3.55 6.95 3.60
CA TYR A 742 2.81 6.02 2.74
C TYR A 742 2.33 6.73 1.49
N ILE A 743 2.64 6.17 0.33
CA ILE A 743 2.27 6.72 -0.96
C ILE A 743 1.14 5.89 -1.56
N ALA A 744 -0.02 6.53 -1.74
CA ALA A 744 -1.18 5.88 -2.34
C ALA A 744 -1.01 5.76 -3.87
N ILE A 745 -0.85 4.53 -4.34
CA ILE A 745 -0.57 4.24 -5.75
C ILE A 745 -1.82 4.36 -6.65
N TYR A 746 -3.00 4.07 -6.10
CA TYR A 746 -4.28 4.20 -6.80
C TYR A 746 -4.99 5.49 -6.41
N GLY A 747 -4.68 6.59 -7.11
CA GLY A 747 -5.24 7.92 -6.82
C GLY A 747 -6.43 8.35 -7.69
N GLU A 748 -6.74 7.61 -8.75
CA GLU A 748 -7.75 8.03 -9.74
C GLU A 748 -8.84 6.96 -9.98
N ILE A 749 -10.07 7.44 -10.11
CA ILE A 749 -11.26 6.64 -10.39
C ILE A 749 -11.62 6.76 -11.88
N GLY A 750 -11.96 5.65 -12.53
CA GLY A 750 -12.47 5.57 -13.90
C GLY A 750 -13.81 4.82 -13.99
N ALA A 751 -14.47 4.91 -15.15
CA ALA A 751 -15.70 4.18 -15.44
C ALA A 751 -15.39 2.76 -15.95
N TRP A 752 -16.13 1.75 -15.48
CA TRP A 752 -15.97 0.37 -15.93
C TRP A 752 -16.73 0.07 -17.23
N THR A 753 -15.99 -0.37 -18.25
CA THR A 753 -16.49 -0.68 -19.60
C THR A 753 -16.38 -2.16 -19.98
N GLY A 754 -15.71 -2.99 -19.17
CA GLY A 754 -15.55 -4.42 -19.42
C GLY A 754 -16.78 -5.26 -19.08
N ARG A 755 -16.60 -6.58 -18.96
CA ARG A 755 -17.69 -7.51 -18.63
C ARG A 755 -18.22 -7.20 -17.23
N ARG A 756 -19.54 -7.14 -17.11
CA ARG A 756 -20.25 -6.95 -15.84
C ARG A 756 -20.80 -8.26 -15.29
N THR A 757 -21.09 -8.25 -14.00
CA THR A 757 -21.55 -9.43 -13.28
C THR A 757 -22.97 -9.80 -13.72
N MET A 758 -23.16 -11.05 -14.11
CA MET A 758 -24.47 -11.57 -14.50
C MET A 758 -25.30 -11.92 -13.27
N ALA A 759 -26.64 -11.93 -13.39
CA ALA A 759 -27.52 -12.25 -12.28
C ALA A 759 -27.29 -13.66 -11.70
N GLY A 760 -26.95 -14.63 -12.54
CA GLY A 760 -26.60 -15.99 -12.10
C GLY A 760 -25.30 -16.05 -11.31
N GLU A 761 -24.28 -15.31 -11.74
CA GLU A 761 -23.00 -15.18 -11.03
C GLU A 761 -23.21 -14.51 -9.67
N TYR A 762 -23.98 -13.41 -9.62
CA TYR A 762 -24.34 -12.73 -8.38
C TYR A 762 -25.12 -13.63 -7.41
N PHE A 763 -26.05 -14.45 -7.94
CA PHE A 763 -26.80 -15.42 -7.13
C PHE A 763 -25.89 -16.52 -6.58
N LEU A 764 -24.92 -17.01 -7.37
CA LEU A 764 -23.95 -18.00 -6.87
C LEU A 764 -23.09 -17.43 -5.74
N ILE A 765 -22.72 -16.14 -5.81
CA ILE A 765 -21.89 -15.48 -4.80
C ILE A 765 -22.69 -15.13 -3.54
N HIS A 766 -23.87 -14.50 -3.67
CA HIS A 766 -24.61 -13.89 -2.56
C HIS A 766 -26.02 -14.46 -2.31
N GLY A 767 -26.50 -15.41 -3.12
CA GLY A 767 -27.89 -15.87 -3.13
C GLY A 767 -28.40 -16.37 -1.78
N GLN A 768 -27.54 -17.04 -1.00
CA GLN A 768 -27.85 -17.52 0.34
C GLN A 768 -28.17 -16.39 1.34
N PHE A 769 -27.64 -15.18 1.12
CA PHE A 769 -27.93 -14.02 1.96
C PHE A 769 -29.11 -13.23 1.42
N VAL A 770 -29.08 -12.94 0.12
CA VAL A 770 -30.04 -12.07 -0.56
C VAL A 770 -31.45 -12.63 -0.43
N LEU A 771 -31.65 -13.96 -0.49
CA LEU A 771 -33.00 -14.53 -0.37
C LEU A 771 -33.63 -14.25 1.00
N SER A 772 -32.90 -14.49 2.10
CA SER A 772 -33.41 -14.22 3.46
C SER A 772 -33.70 -12.73 3.66
N LEU A 773 -32.85 -11.86 3.09
CA LEU A 773 -33.03 -10.40 3.14
C LEU A 773 -34.25 -9.95 2.34
N VAL A 774 -34.46 -10.46 1.12
CA VAL A 774 -35.62 -10.14 0.27
C VAL A 774 -36.92 -10.56 0.96
N LEU A 775 -36.97 -11.79 1.49
CA LEU A 775 -38.16 -12.29 2.19
C LEU A 775 -38.52 -11.38 3.37
N LEU A 776 -37.53 -11.02 4.20
CA LEU A 776 -37.78 -10.12 5.32
C LEU A 776 -38.12 -8.68 4.88
N ALA A 777 -37.49 -8.19 3.81
CA ALA A 777 -37.73 -6.85 3.27
C ALA A 777 -39.18 -6.69 2.81
N VAL A 778 -39.67 -7.67 2.04
CA VAL A 778 -41.06 -7.69 1.56
C VAL A 778 -42.04 -7.77 2.73
N ALA A 779 -41.75 -8.60 3.75
CA ALA A 779 -42.56 -8.69 4.96
C ALA A 779 -42.70 -7.33 5.66
N GLN A 780 -41.58 -6.67 5.94
CA GLN A 780 -41.58 -5.40 6.67
C GLN A 780 -42.13 -4.25 5.83
N ALA A 781 -41.86 -4.23 4.52
CA ALA A 781 -42.40 -3.22 3.60
C ALA A 781 -43.92 -3.28 3.53
N ARG A 782 -44.51 -4.48 3.46
CA ARG A 782 -45.96 -4.66 3.47
C ARG A 782 -46.58 -4.10 4.75
N VAL A 783 -45.97 -4.38 5.90
CA VAL A 783 -46.47 -3.88 7.20
C VAL A 783 -46.37 -2.36 7.29
N MET A 784 -45.27 -1.78 6.80
CA MET A 784 -45.12 -0.34 6.70
C MET A 784 -46.21 0.27 5.82
N LEU A 785 -46.50 -0.30 4.65
CA LEU A 785 -47.56 0.16 3.76
C LEU A 785 -48.96 0.04 4.40
N CYS A 786 -49.23 -1.04 5.15
CA CYS A 786 -50.48 -1.19 5.90
C CYS A 786 -50.64 -0.10 6.96
N HIS A 787 -49.59 0.22 7.73
CA HIS A 787 -49.63 1.30 8.73
C HIS A 787 -49.80 2.68 8.07
N LEU A 788 -49.10 2.94 6.96
CA LEU A 788 -49.23 4.20 6.20
C LEU A 788 -50.66 4.39 5.69
N ARG A 789 -51.28 3.32 5.17
CA ARG A 789 -52.67 3.34 4.69
C ARG A 789 -53.69 3.60 5.81
N GLN A 790 -53.40 3.16 7.04
CA GLN A 790 -54.28 3.36 8.19
C GLN A 790 -54.14 4.77 8.79
N ASN A 791 -52.95 5.39 8.71
CA ASN A 791 -52.65 6.66 9.38
C ASN A 791 -52.76 7.91 8.51
N LEU A 792 -52.78 7.77 7.17
CA LEU A 792 -52.89 8.90 6.25
C LEU A 792 -54.34 9.13 5.82
N THR A 793 -54.80 10.39 5.90
CA THR A 793 -56.15 10.83 5.48
C THR A 793 -56.34 10.82 3.96
N VAL A 794 -55.25 10.98 3.21
CA VAL A 794 -55.20 10.83 1.76
C VAL A 794 -54.29 9.64 1.46
N ALA A 795 -54.76 8.72 0.62
CA ALA A 795 -53.96 7.54 0.30
C ALA A 795 -52.66 7.95 -0.44
N PRO A 796 -51.48 7.43 -0.04
CA PRO A 796 -50.16 7.87 -0.54
C PRO A 796 -49.84 7.33 -1.94
N TRP A 797 -50.84 7.17 -2.80
CA TRP A 797 -50.70 6.51 -4.09
C TRP A 797 -49.82 7.31 -5.05
N LYS A 798 -49.78 8.64 -4.94
CA LYS A 798 -48.96 9.49 -5.81
C LYS A 798 -47.47 9.32 -5.50
N GLU A 799 -47.11 9.33 -4.23
CA GLU A 799 -45.74 9.13 -3.74
C GLU A 799 -45.29 7.70 -4.01
N LEU A 800 -46.15 6.70 -3.75
CA LEU A 800 -45.86 5.30 -4.03
C LEU A 800 -45.69 5.05 -5.53
N LEU A 801 -46.53 5.67 -6.37
CA LEU A 801 -46.39 5.61 -7.82
C LEU A 801 -45.08 6.26 -8.27
N ALA A 802 -44.73 7.45 -7.74
CA ALA A 802 -43.49 8.14 -8.07
C ALA A 802 -42.25 7.31 -7.70
N VAL A 803 -42.23 6.71 -6.50
CA VAL A 803 -41.14 5.82 -6.08
C VAL A 803 -41.09 4.57 -6.96
N THR A 804 -42.23 3.97 -7.30
CA THR A 804 -42.28 2.77 -8.15
C THR A 804 -41.79 3.05 -9.57
N VAL A 805 -42.27 4.14 -10.19
CA VAL A 805 -41.84 4.59 -11.52
C VAL A 805 -40.36 4.96 -11.50
N GLY A 806 -39.89 5.70 -10.50
CA GLY A 806 -38.47 6.04 -10.35
C GLY A 806 -37.58 4.80 -10.19
N THR A 807 -38.03 3.82 -9.40
CA THR A 807 -37.34 2.52 -9.23
C THR A 807 -37.26 1.76 -10.55
N LEU A 808 -38.36 1.69 -11.30
CA LEU A 808 -38.42 1.02 -12.59
C LEU A 808 -37.53 1.72 -13.63
N LEU A 809 -37.59 3.05 -13.71
CA LEU A 809 -36.76 3.84 -14.62
C LEU A 809 -35.26 3.66 -14.31
N LEU A 810 -34.86 3.75 -13.04
CA LEU A 810 -33.48 3.53 -12.62
C LEU A 810 -33.00 2.11 -12.95
N THR A 811 -33.84 1.11 -12.66
CA THR A 811 -33.56 -0.30 -12.97
C THR A 811 -33.36 -0.49 -14.47
N LEU A 812 -34.31 -0.04 -15.30
CA LEU A 812 -34.25 -0.14 -16.76
C LEU A 812 -33.04 0.61 -17.34
N THR A 813 -32.70 1.78 -16.79
CA THR A 813 -31.53 2.57 -17.20
C THR A 813 -30.24 1.79 -16.94
N LEU A 814 -30.06 1.25 -15.74
CA LEU A 814 -28.88 0.47 -15.40
C LEU A 814 -28.78 -0.81 -16.23
N LEU A 815 -29.90 -1.45 -16.55
CA LEU A 815 -29.93 -2.64 -17.40
C LEU A 815 -29.59 -2.35 -18.86
N PHE A 816 -30.06 -1.20 -19.36
CA PHE A 816 -29.73 -0.68 -20.69
C PHE A 816 -28.24 -0.42 -20.81
N VAL A 817 -27.64 0.19 -19.78
CA VAL A 817 -26.18 0.43 -19.73
C VAL A 817 -25.41 -0.88 -19.52
N GLY A 818 -26.05 -1.98 -19.09
CA GLY A 818 -25.46 -3.32 -19.02
C GLY A 818 -25.30 -3.92 -17.62
N VAL A 819 -25.74 -3.22 -16.56
CA VAL A 819 -25.69 -3.70 -15.16
C VAL A 819 -26.83 -4.68 -14.89
N LYS A 820 -26.62 -5.98 -15.09
CA LYS A 820 -27.68 -7.01 -15.02
C LYS A 820 -28.19 -7.29 -13.60
N ILE A 821 -27.36 -7.08 -12.58
CA ILE A 821 -27.76 -7.25 -11.18
C ILE A 821 -28.79 -6.21 -10.70
N ALA A 822 -28.99 -5.12 -11.46
CA ALA A 822 -29.89 -4.02 -11.10
C ALA A 822 -31.34 -4.49 -10.84
N TRP A 823 -31.82 -5.54 -11.53
CA TRP A 823 -33.14 -6.13 -11.30
C TRP A 823 -33.37 -6.64 -9.87
N ILE A 824 -32.30 -7.02 -9.17
CA ILE A 824 -32.36 -7.50 -7.78
C ILE A 824 -31.99 -6.35 -6.83
N VAL A 825 -30.90 -5.67 -7.14
CA VAL A 825 -30.26 -4.72 -6.22
C VAL A 825 -31.07 -3.43 -6.05
N ILE A 826 -31.65 -2.89 -7.13
CA ILE A 826 -32.38 -1.61 -7.07
C ILE A 826 -33.69 -1.75 -6.30
N PRO A 827 -34.59 -2.71 -6.60
CA PRO A 827 -35.83 -2.86 -5.83
C PRO A 827 -35.57 -3.12 -4.34
N LEU A 828 -34.61 -4.01 -4.02
CA LEU A 828 -34.27 -4.30 -2.63
C LEU A 828 -33.65 -3.08 -1.92
N GLY A 829 -32.78 -2.34 -2.61
CA GLY A 829 -32.14 -1.13 -2.09
C GLY A 829 -33.15 -0.03 -1.80
N VAL A 830 -34.14 0.18 -2.69
CA VAL A 830 -35.23 1.14 -2.45
C VAL A 830 -36.08 0.71 -1.26
N ILE A 831 -36.43 -0.57 -1.14
CA ILE A 831 -37.17 -1.06 0.04
C ILE A 831 -36.36 -0.84 1.31
N ALA A 832 -35.06 -1.15 1.32
CA ALA A 832 -34.19 -0.91 2.45
C ALA A 832 -34.14 0.58 2.82
N ALA A 833 -34.01 1.47 1.85
CA ALA A 833 -34.03 2.92 2.06
C ALA A 833 -35.37 3.40 2.68
N LEU A 834 -36.50 2.93 2.17
CA LEU A 834 -37.82 3.25 2.73
C LEU A 834 -37.96 2.73 4.17
N LEU A 835 -37.43 1.54 4.48
CA LEU A 835 -37.45 0.97 5.83
C LEU A 835 -36.51 1.72 6.80
N VAL A 836 -35.40 2.27 6.31
CA VAL A 836 -34.54 3.18 7.09
C VAL A 836 -35.28 4.50 7.40
N LEU A 837 -35.98 5.03 6.39
CA LEU A 837 -36.74 6.28 6.45
C LEU A 837 -38.11 6.15 7.13
N ASN A 838 -38.49 4.95 7.59
CA ASN A 838 -39.75 4.76 8.30
C ASN A 838 -39.67 5.35 9.72
N PRO A 839 -40.51 6.37 10.07
CA PRO A 839 -40.49 7.00 11.39
C PRO A 839 -40.83 6.03 12.53
N GLY A 840 -41.64 5.01 12.25
CA GLY A 840 -42.04 3.99 13.22
C GLY A 840 -40.99 2.89 13.45
N GLN A 841 -39.88 2.90 12.70
CA GLN A 841 -38.88 1.84 12.76
C GLN A 841 -38.07 1.89 14.05
N GLN A 842 -37.82 0.72 14.64
CA GLN A 842 -36.96 0.61 15.81
C GLN A 842 -35.48 0.84 15.43
N PRO A 843 -34.64 1.40 16.33
CA PRO A 843 -33.26 1.76 16.00
C PRO A 843 -32.44 0.63 15.40
N HIS A 844 -32.52 -0.57 15.99
CA HIS A 844 -31.78 -1.75 15.50
C HIS A 844 -32.18 -2.17 14.09
N TRP A 845 -33.46 -2.09 13.73
CA TRP A 845 -33.91 -2.37 12.38
C TRP A 845 -33.53 -1.26 11.39
N ARG A 846 -33.37 -0.02 11.85
CA ARG A 846 -32.86 1.07 11.02
C ARG A 846 -31.39 0.84 10.68
N VAL A 847 -30.57 0.47 11.66
CA VAL A 847 -29.17 0.05 11.45
C VAL A 847 -29.09 -1.16 10.52
N PHE A 848 -29.93 -2.17 10.76
CA PHE A 848 -30.02 -3.37 9.93
C PHE A 848 -30.23 -3.02 8.45
N TRP A 849 -31.27 -2.25 8.12
CA TRP A 849 -31.58 -1.93 6.72
C TRP A 849 -30.59 -0.95 6.11
N PHE A 850 -29.97 -0.09 6.94
CA PHE A 850 -28.85 0.74 6.49
C PHE A 850 -27.67 -0.13 6.05
N TRP A 851 -27.26 -1.13 6.84
CA TRP A 851 -26.18 -2.05 6.46
C TRP A 851 -26.50 -2.86 5.21
N VAL A 852 -27.74 -3.35 5.07
CA VAL A 852 -28.21 -4.02 3.85
C VAL A 852 -28.14 -3.06 2.65
N GLY A 853 -28.62 -1.83 2.81
CA GLY A 853 -28.55 -0.78 1.78
C GLY A 853 -27.11 -0.47 1.36
N THR A 854 -26.20 -0.31 2.32
CA THR A 854 -24.77 -0.06 2.05
C THR A 854 -24.15 -1.21 1.25
N ALA A 855 -24.38 -2.46 1.63
CA ALA A 855 -23.87 -3.62 0.89
C ALA A 855 -24.39 -3.66 -0.55
N LEU A 856 -25.68 -3.40 -0.75
CA LEU A 856 -26.30 -3.30 -2.08
C LEU A 856 -25.68 -2.16 -2.91
N THR A 857 -25.47 -0.98 -2.31
CA THR A 857 -24.80 0.14 -2.98
C THR A 857 -23.38 -0.23 -3.40
N ILE A 858 -22.59 -0.87 -2.53
CA ILE A 858 -21.23 -1.32 -2.87
C ILE A 858 -21.27 -2.27 -4.07
N THR A 859 -22.22 -3.22 -4.10
CA THR A 859 -22.35 -4.13 -5.25
C THR A 859 -22.68 -3.40 -6.57
N LEU A 860 -23.36 -2.25 -6.54
CA LEU A 860 -23.58 -1.43 -7.74
C LEU A 860 -22.35 -0.61 -8.12
N VAL A 861 -21.64 -0.07 -7.15
CA VAL A 861 -20.46 0.78 -7.39
C VAL A 861 -19.40 0.02 -8.19
N VAL A 862 -19.11 -1.24 -7.83
CA VAL A 862 -18.10 -2.06 -8.53
C VAL A 862 -18.50 -2.49 -9.94
N GLU A 863 -19.76 -2.32 -10.33
CA GLU A 863 -20.23 -2.54 -11.71
C GLU A 863 -20.06 -1.30 -12.59
N LEU A 864 -19.90 -0.13 -11.97
CA LEU A 864 -19.89 1.17 -12.65
C LEU A 864 -18.49 1.81 -12.64
N VAL A 865 -17.70 1.51 -11.61
CA VAL A 865 -16.48 2.25 -11.26
C VAL A 865 -15.30 1.29 -11.11
N VAL A 866 -14.10 1.73 -11.49
CA VAL A 866 -12.81 1.03 -11.33
C VAL A 866 -11.71 2.00 -10.93
N LEU A 867 -10.70 1.58 -10.18
CA LEU A 867 -9.49 2.40 -9.98
C LEU A 867 -8.56 2.29 -11.18
N LYS A 868 -8.03 3.41 -11.67
CA LYS A 868 -7.04 3.39 -12.76
C LYS A 868 -5.75 2.72 -12.27
N GLY A 869 -5.20 1.82 -13.08
CA GLY A 869 -4.05 0.99 -12.73
C GLY A 869 -4.42 -0.36 -12.09
N ASP A 870 -5.71 -0.63 -11.82
CA ASP A 870 -6.17 -1.97 -11.42
C ASP A 870 -6.01 -2.97 -12.59
N LEU A 871 -5.80 -4.25 -12.27
CA LEU A 871 -5.75 -5.32 -13.26
C LEU A 871 -7.17 -5.66 -13.70
N GLY A 872 -7.66 -5.00 -14.76
CA GLY A 872 -9.07 -5.03 -15.11
C GLY A 872 -9.90 -4.35 -14.02
N ARG A 873 -10.76 -5.09 -13.32
CA ARG A 873 -11.46 -4.66 -12.10
C ARG A 873 -11.21 -5.59 -10.92
N MET A 874 -10.09 -6.29 -10.92
CA MET A 874 -9.81 -7.38 -9.99
C MET A 874 -9.89 -6.93 -8.53
N ASN A 875 -9.13 -5.90 -8.12
CA ASN A 875 -9.16 -5.40 -6.75
C ASN A 875 -10.45 -4.66 -6.44
N THR A 876 -11.00 -3.97 -7.44
CA THR A 876 -12.27 -3.24 -7.32
C THR A 876 -13.45 -4.15 -7.00
N VAL A 877 -13.45 -5.41 -7.43
CA VAL A 877 -14.44 -6.40 -6.98
C VAL A 877 -13.99 -7.05 -5.68
N PHE A 878 -12.76 -7.55 -5.62
CA PHE A 878 -12.23 -8.33 -4.51
C PHE A 878 -12.39 -7.63 -3.15
N LYS A 879 -11.80 -6.44 -3.00
CA LYS A 879 -11.73 -5.78 -1.69
C LYS A 879 -13.13 -5.35 -1.21
N PRO A 880 -13.98 -4.71 -2.04
CA PRO A 880 -15.33 -4.35 -1.62
C PRO A 880 -16.27 -5.55 -1.44
N TYR A 881 -16.12 -6.65 -2.19
CA TYR A 881 -16.97 -7.84 -1.99
C TYR A 881 -16.75 -8.52 -0.63
N MET A 882 -15.56 -8.40 -0.03
CA MET A 882 -15.37 -8.81 1.37
C MET A 882 -16.22 -7.99 2.35
N GLN A 883 -16.35 -6.68 2.10
CA GLN A 883 -17.21 -5.79 2.90
C GLN A 883 -18.69 -6.15 2.71
N VAL A 884 -19.09 -6.41 1.47
CA VAL A 884 -20.44 -6.90 1.13
C VAL A 884 -20.74 -8.21 1.84
N TRP A 885 -19.81 -9.18 1.81
CA TRP A 885 -19.96 -10.46 2.49
C TRP A 885 -20.17 -10.27 3.99
N MET A 886 -19.35 -9.44 4.64
CA MET A 886 -19.47 -9.16 6.08
C MET A 886 -20.84 -8.59 6.45
N LEU A 887 -21.29 -7.56 5.73
CA LEU A 887 -22.57 -6.89 5.98
C LEU A 887 -23.77 -7.81 5.67
N PHE A 888 -23.75 -8.50 4.53
CA PHE A 888 -24.80 -9.44 4.14
C PHE A 888 -24.86 -10.64 5.05
N ALA A 889 -23.75 -11.27 5.43
CA ALA A 889 -23.77 -12.44 6.30
C ALA A 889 -24.31 -12.12 7.70
N ILE A 890 -23.91 -10.99 8.30
CA ILE A 890 -24.42 -10.57 9.63
C ILE A 890 -25.91 -10.25 9.58
N THR A 891 -26.37 -9.49 8.57
CA THR A 891 -27.78 -9.12 8.44
C THR A 891 -28.65 -10.30 8.00
N ALA A 892 -28.17 -11.14 7.07
CA ALA A 892 -28.86 -12.35 6.67
C ALA A 892 -28.98 -13.35 7.82
N ALA A 893 -28.00 -13.45 8.72
CA ALA A 893 -28.10 -14.29 9.91
C ALA A 893 -29.25 -13.86 10.84
N VAL A 894 -29.39 -12.55 11.06
CA VAL A 894 -30.52 -12.00 11.83
C VAL A 894 -31.85 -12.22 11.09
N ALA A 895 -31.89 -12.04 9.77
CA ALA A 895 -33.09 -12.31 8.98
C ALA A 895 -33.49 -13.79 8.97
N GLN A 896 -32.51 -14.67 8.80
CA GLN A 896 -32.66 -16.12 8.82
C GLN A 896 -33.22 -16.57 10.16
N GLU A 897 -32.70 -16.05 11.26
CA GLU A 897 -33.21 -16.37 12.60
C GLU A 897 -34.67 -15.95 12.80
N ARG A 898 -35.04 -14.78 12.28
CA ARG A 898 -36.42 -14.27 12.36
C ARG A 898 -37.39 -15.11 11.55
N LEU A 899 -37.03 -15.44 10.31
CA LEU A 899 -37.83 -16.32 9.45
C LEU A 899 -37.95 -17.72 10.07
N TRP A 900 -36.83 -18.29 10.55
CA TRP A 900 -36.81 -19.60 11.21
C TRP A 900 -37.71 -19.63 12.44
N SER A 901 -37.61 -18.64 13.32
CA SER A 901 -38.44 -18.56 14.53
C SER A 901 -39.92 -18.48 14.20
N PHE A 902 -40.27 -17.67 13.21
CA PHE A 902 -41.65 -17.46 12.78
C PHE A 902 -42.27 -18.74 12.21
N PHE A 903 -41.59 -19.39 11.26
CA PHE A 903 -42.16 -20.57 10.59
C PHE A 903 -42.06 -21.86 11.42
N TRP A 904 -40.94 -22.10 12.10
CA TRP A 904 -40.69 -23.38 12.78
C TRP A 904 -41.37 -23.48 14.15
N SER A 905 -41.31 -22.40 14.95
CA SER A 905 -41.66 -22.52 16.37
C SER A 905 -43.16 -22.40 16.64
N GLY A 906 -43.93 -21.72 15.77
CA GLY A 906 -45.37 -21.44 15.91
C GLY A 906 -45.81 -20.72 17.19
N LYS A 907 -44.92 -20.61 18.19
CA LYS A 907 -45.13 -20.11 19.56
C LYS A 907 -44.65 -18.68 19.74
N ASP A 908 -44.06 -18.10 18.70
CA ASP A 908 -43.52 -16.74 18.68
C ASP A 908 -44.37 -15.86 17.74
N THR A 909 -45.71 -16.00 17.83
CA THR A 909 -46.74 -15.16 17.17
C THR A 909 -46.65 -13.66 17.55
N ALA A 910 -45.61 -13.25 18.29
CA ALA A 910 -45.39 -11.87 18.68
C ALA A 910 -44.75 -11.01 17.57
N ASP A 911 -44.22 -11.58 16.48
CA ASP A 911 -43.74 -10.77 15.34
C ASP A 911 -44.91 -10.41 14.43
N VAL A 912 -45.74 -9.48 14.91
CA VAL A 912 -46.95 -8.94 14.28
C VAL A 912 -46.71 -8.57 12.80
N ARG A 913 -45.47 -8.23 12.45
CA ARG A 913 -45.06 -7.89 11.09
C ARG A 913 -45.15 -9.09 10.13
N LEU A 914 -44.62 -10.24 10.52
CA LEU A 914 -44.66 -11.46 9.71
C LEU A 914 -46.05 -12.09 9.74
N GLU A 915 -46.74 -12.03 10.88
CA GLU A 915 -48.10 -12.53 11.02
C GLU A 915 -49.09 -11.81 10.10
N GLN A 916 -49.02 -10.48 9.98
CA GLN A 916 -49.85 -9.70 9.04
C GLN A 916 -49.59 -10.04 7.56
N TRP A 917 -48.41 -10.59 7.23
CA TRP A 917 -48.07 -10.98 5.87
C TRP A 917 -48.58 -12.39 5.54
N PHE A 918 -48.39 -13.34 6.46
CA PHE A 918 -48.72 -14.75 6.27
C PHE A 918 -50.07 -15.18 6.86
N SER A 919 -50.86 -14.26 7.42
CA SER A 919 -52.16 -14.57 8.03
C SER A 919 -53.09 -15.28 7.02
N GLY A 920 -53.56 -16.47 7.42
CA GLY A 920 -54.60 -17.21 6.69
C GLY A 920 -54.16 -18.17 5.58
N ARG A 921 -52.87 -18.54 5.41
CA ARG A 921 -52.45 -19.57 4.42
C ARG A 921 -51.51 -20.65 4.97
N ARG A 922 -51.81 -21.88 4.54
CA ARG A 922 -51.30 -23.23 4.84
C ARG A 922 -49.81 -23.32 5.26
N VAL A 923 -49.57 -24.07 6.35
CA VAL A 923 -48.28 -24.52 6.91
C VAL A 923 -47.24 -24.90 5.82
N TRP A 924 -47.69 -25.53 4.72
CA TRP A 924 -46.85 -25.93 3.57
C TRP A 924 -45.99 -24.82 2.95
N LEU A 925 -46.48 -23.57 2.84
CA LEU A 925 -45.69 -22.51 2.20
C LEU A 925 -44.52 -22.07 3.10
N GLY A 926 -44.75 -22.02 4.41
CA GLY A 926 -43.71 -21.76 5.40
C GLY A 926 -42.65 -22.87 5.40
N ASP A 927 -43.08 -24.13 5.35
CA ASP A 927 -42.20 -25.28 5.23
C ASP A 927 -41.36 -25.25 3.95
N ALA A 928 -41.97 -24.86 2.82
CA ALA A 928 -41.28 -24.72 1.55
C ALA A 928 -40.20 -23.62 1.60
N ILE A 929 -40.52 -22.46 2.16
CA ILE A 929 -39.55 -21.36 2.33
C ILE A 929 -38.39 -21.82 3.22
N LEU A 930 -38.70 -22.44 4.36
CA LEU A 930 -37.68 -22.93 5.29
C LEU A 930 -36.78 -24.00 4.65
N SER A 931 -37.38 -24.89 3.86
CA SER A 931 -36.67 -25.93 3.11
C SER A 931 -35.73 -25.33 2.07
N ILE A 932 -36.15 -24.27 1.35
CA ILE A 932 -35.29 -23.56 0.40
C ILE A 932 -34.12 -22.88 1.12
N LEU A 933 -34.39 -22.19 2.23
CA LEU A 933 -33.34 -21.53 3.00
C LEU A 933 -32.34 -22.55 3.58
N LEU A 934 -32.84 -23.66 4.11
CA LEU A 934 -32.00 -24.75 4.59
C LEU A 934 -31.19 -25.37 3.45
N LEU A 935 -31.79 -25.57 2.27
CA LEU A 935 -31.10 -26.06 1.10
C LEU A 935 -29.96 -25.12 0.70
N LEU A 936 -30.17 -23.80 0.64
CA LEU A 936 -29.10 -22.86 0.33
C LEU A 936 -27.95 -22.92 1.35
N LEU A 937 -28.25 -23.09 2.63
CA LEU A 937 -27.23 -23.28 3.67
C LEU A 937 -26.47 -24.59 3.49
N LEU A 938 -27.15 -25.70 3.17
CA LEU A 938 -26.53 -26.99 2.89
C LEU A 938 -25.64 -26.90 1.64
N LEU A 939 -26.07 -26.15 0.63
CA LEU A 939 -25.31 -25.92 -0.58
C LEU A 939 -24.07 -25.05 -0.32
N GLY A 940 -24.18 -24.01 0.50
CA GLY A 940 -23.02 -23.23 0.98
C GLY A 940 -22.07 -24.05 1.87
N ALA A 941 -22.58 -25.07 2.56
CA ALA A 941 -21.78 -26.02 3.35
C ALA A 941 -21.03 -27.04 2.48
N LEU A 942 -21.32 -27.16 1.19
CA LEU A 942 -20.51 -28.01 0.29
C LEU A 942 -19.07 -27.51 0.22
N TYR A 943 -18.85 -26.20 0.27
CA TYR A 943 -17.52 -25.61 0.23
C TYR A 943 -16.61 -26.12 1.36
N PRO A 944 -16.87 -25.90 2.66
CA PRO A 944 -16.00 -26.44 3.73
C PRO A 944 -15.87 -27.97 3.68
N VAL A 945 -16.93 -28.69 3.29
CA VAL A 945 -16.93 -30.16 3.21
C VAL A 945 -15.94 -30.69 2.16
N PHE A 946 -15.79 -30.02 1.02
CA PHE A 946 -14.86 -30.45 -0.03
C PHE A 946 -13.53 -29.69 0.00
N ALA A 947 -13.57 -28.37 0.20
CA ALA A 947 -12.41 -27.49 0.18
C ALA A 947 -11.42 -27.79 1.31
N ILE A 948 -11.88 -28.00 2.56
CA ILE A 948 -10.97 -28.24 3.68
C ILE A 948 -10.21 -29.55 3.49
N PRO A 949 -10.86 -30.73 3.29
CA PRO A 949 -10.12 -31.97 3.07
C PRO A 949 -9.23 -31.92 1.82
N ALA A 950 -9.66 -31.25 0.74
CA ALA A 950 -8.84 -31.06 -0.44
C ALA A 950 -7.56 -30.27 -0.11
N LYS A 951 -7.69 -29.13 0.59
CA LYS A 951 -6.52 -28.31 0.96
C LYS A 951 -5.59 -29.00 1.95
N LEU A 952 -6.13 -29.77 2.90
CA LEU A 952 -5.33 -30.56 3.83
C LEU A 952 -4.47 -31.63 3.14
N ARG A 953 -4.94 -32.17 2.00
CA ARG A 953 -4.19 -33.13 1.18
C ARG A 953 -3.23 -32.45 0.20
N ASP A 954 -3.54 -31.23 -0.20
CA ASP A 954 -2.72 -30.37 -1.06
C ASP A 954 -1.56 -29.72 -0.28
N ARG A 955 -0.63 -30.57 0.18
CA ARG A 955 0.63 -30.18 0.80
C ARG A 955 1.74 -30.15 -0.24
N TRP A 956 2.73 -29.29 -0.04
CA TRP A 956 3.89 -29.25 -0.93
C TRP A 956 4.66 -30.57 -0.89
N VAL A 957 4.86 -31.12 0.31
CA VAL A 957 5.50 -32.42 0.52
C VAL A 957 4.63 -33.26 1.45
N SER A 958 3.99 -34.28 0.90
CA SER A 958 3.10 -35.18 1.67
C SER A 958 3.83 -35.99 2.74
N ALA A 959 5.14 -36.24 2.56
CA ALA A 959 5.98 -36.96 3.51
C ALA A 959 6.43 -36.11 4.72
N ALA A 960 6.30 -34.79 4.65
CA ALA A 960 6.69 -33.91 5.75
C ALA A 960 5.75 -34.11 6.96
N PRO A 961 6.27 -34.13 8.20
CA PRO A 961 5.43 -34.32 9.38
C PRO A 961 4.42 -33.18 9.54
N ASN A 962 3.29 -33.49 10.19
CA ASN A 962 2.36 -32.46 10.62
C ASN A 962 2.98 -31.70 11.81
N SER A 963 3.03 -30.38 11.67
CA SER A 963 3.61 -29.46 12.64
C SER A 963 2.90 -28.11 12.52
N LEU A 964 3.10 -27.20 13.47
CA LEU A 964 2.72 -25.80 13.28
C LEU A 964 3.84 -24.96 12.66
N ASP A 965 5.07 -25.47 12.65
CA ASP A 965 6.21 -24.79 12.04
C ASP A 965 6.21 -25.02 10.52
N GLY A 966 5.81 -24.00 9.76
CA GLY A 966 5.71 -24.07 8.31
C GLY A 966 7.05 -24.29 7.59
N SER A 967 8.17 -23.96 8.24
CA SER A 967 9.52 -24.13 7.68
C SER A 967 9.99 -25.58 7.64
N GLN A 968 9.38 -26.49 8.41
CA GLN A 968 9.80 -27.89 8.49
C GLN A 968 9.64 -28.64 7.16
N SER A 969 8.71 -28.19 6.31
CA SER A 969 8.52 -28.75 4.97
C SER A 969 9.79 -28.69 4.11
N LEU A 970 10.64 -27.68 4.31
CA LEU A 970 11.87 -27.47 3.53
C LEU A 970 12.90 -28.58 3.71
N ALA A 971 12.93 -29.24 4.88
CA ALA A 971 13.85 -30.37 5.12
C ALA A 971 13.54 -31.59 4.23
N PHE A 972 12.32 -31.67 3.70
CA PHE A 972 11.83 -32.80 2.89
C PHE A 972 11.58 -32.42 1.43
N ALA A 973 11.59 -31.13 1.12
CA ALA A 973 11.22 -30.62 -0.20
C ALA A 973 12.33 -30.85 -1.23
N GLN A 974 11.90 -31.36 -2.40
CA GLN A 974 12.67 -31.37 -3.62
C GLN A 974 12.03 -30.36 -4.57
N HIS A 975 12.79 -29.31 -4.88
CA HIS A 975 12.41 -28.31 -5.87
C HIS A 975 12.85 -28.77 -7.26
N TYR A 976 12.11 -28.42 -8.30
CA TYR A 976 12.50 -28.74 -9.67
C TYR A 976 12.46 -27.49 -10.54
N GLU A 977 13.60 -27.11 -11.08
CA GLU A 977 13.76 -25.91 -11.88
C GLU A 977 14.89 -26.09 -12.89
N ASN A 978 14.74 -25.52 -14.08
CA ASN A 978 15.71 -25.62 -15.18
C ASN A 978 16.22 -27.05 -15.47
N GLY A 979 15.30 -28.03 -15.47
CA GLY A 979 15.65 -29.43 -15.74
C GLY A 979 16.35 -30.17 -14.60
N THR A 980 16.54 -29.53 -13.44
CA THR A 980 17.34 -30.04 -12.33
C THR A 980 16.49 -30.15 -11.06
N SER A 981 16.70 -31.21 -10.27
CA SER A 981 16.07 -31.38 -8.96
C SER A 981 17.02 -30.95 -7.83
N LEU A 982 16.52 -30.15 -6.90
CA LEU A 982 17.28 -29.54 -5.82
C LEU A 982 16.66 -29.86 -4.45
N SER A 983 17.47 -30.41 -3.55
CA SER A 983 17.10 -30.53 -2.13
C SER A 983 17.15 -29.16 -1.46
N LEU A 984 16.09 -28.82 -0.71
CA LEU A 984 16.02 -27.55 0.03
C LEU A 984 16.53 -27.64 1.48
N ALA A 985 16.97 -28.82 1.90
CA ALA A 985 17.56 -29.00 3.23
C ALA A 985 18.83 -28.15 3.49
N PRO A 986 19.75 -27.94 2.52
CA PRO A 986 20.89 -27.04 2.69
C PRO A 986 20.47 -25.58 2.94
N ASP A 987 19.44 -25.11 2.23
CA ASP A 987 18.90 -23.75 2.42
C ASP A 987 18.31 -23.59 3.83
N LEU A 988 17.53 -24.58 4.31
CA LEU A 988 16.99 -24.55 5.68
C LEU A 988 18.10 -24.50 6.74
N ALA A 989 19.16 -25.28 6.57
CA ALA A 989 20.30 -25.28 7.49
C ALA A 989 21.01 -23.91 7.50
N LEU A 990 21.25 -23.32 6.33
CA LEU A 990 21.83 -21.99 6.20
C LEU A 990 20.94 -20.90 6.81
N ILE A 991 19.63 -20.92 6.54
CA ILE A 991 18.66 -19.97 7.10
C ILE A 991 18.67 -20.03 8.63
N ASN A 992 18.65 -21.23 9.21
CA ASN A 992 18.72 -21.39 10.66
C ASN A 992 20.04 -20.84 11.21
N TRP A 993 21.17 -21.13 10.55
CA TRP A 993 22.46 -20.59 10.93
C TRP A 993 22.47 -19.05 10.89
N ILE A 994 21.93 -18.44 9.83
CA ILE A 994 21.81 -16.98 9.69
C ILE A 994 20.99 -16.38 10.84
N GLN A 995 19.84 -16.97 11.16
CA GLN A 995 18.99 -16.51 12.26
C GLN A 995 19.69 -16.60 13.62
N ASP A 996 20.57 -17.58 13.80
CA ASP A 996 21.25 -17.80 15.06
C ASP A 996 22.49 -16.90 15.24
N HIS A 997 23.16 -16.50 14.15
CA HIS A 997 24.49 -15.84 14.20
C HIS A 997 24.54 -14.41 13.65
N ILE A 998 23.64 -14.00 12.74
CA ILE A 998 23.70 -12.66 12.14
C ILE A 998 22.93 -11.65 13.00
N ALA A 999 23.65 -10.67 13.52
CA ALA A 999 23.08 -9.53 14.22
C ALA A 999 22.47 -8.50 13.25
N GLY A 1000 21.42 -7.82 13.69
CA GLY A 1000 20.79 -6.73 12.96
C GLY A 1000 20.03 -7.18 11.72
N SER A 1001 19.82 -6.23 10.80
CA SER A 1001 19.19 -6.47 9.50
C SER A 1001 20.08 -6.04 8.33
N PRO A 1002 21.33 -6.52 8.26
CA PRO A 1002 22.26 -6.15 7.19
C PRO A 1002 21.79 -6.67 5.83
N ALA A 1003 22.13 -5.93 4.76
CA ALA A 1003 21.76 -6.29 3.40
C ALA A 1003 22.50 -7.55 2.91
N ILE A 1004 21.79 -8.40 2.17
CA ILE A 1004 22.28 -9.65 1.61
C ILE A 1004 22.18 -9.68 0.08
N MET A 1005 23.11 -10.38 -0.54
CA MET A 1005 23.05 -10.77 -1.95
C MET A 1005 22.57 -12.23 -2.02
N GLU A 1006 21.39 -12.45 -2.62
CA GLU A 1006 20.82 -13.76 -2.90
C GLU A 1006 20.19 -13.77 -4.30
N MET A 1007 20.02 -14.95 -4.92
CA MET A 1007 19.43 -15.03 -6.25
C MET A 1007 17.93 -14.71 -6.24
N ASN A 1008 17.48 -13.98 -7.28
CA ASN A 1008 16.08 -13.65 -7.48
C ASN A 1008 15.25 -14.82 -8.01
N ALA A 1009 13.94 -14.76 -7.79
CA ALA A 1009 12.98 -15.62 -8.46
C ALA A 1009 12.92 -15.30 -9.96
N ALA A 1010 13.20 -16.29 -10.81
CA ALA A 1010 13.12 -16.12 -12.27
C ALA A 1010 11.67 -15.95 -12.75
N VAL A 1011 10.75 -16.68 -12.11
CA VAL A 1011 9.30 -16.51 -12.26
C VAL A 1011 8.68 -16.47 -10.86
N GLU A 1012 8.02 -15.37 -10.53
CA GLU A 1012 7.34 -15.19 -9.25
C GLU A 1012 6.35 -16.33 -8.98
N TYR A 1013 6.10 -16.63 -7.70
CA TYR A 1013 5.19 -17.67 -7.23
C TYR A 1013 5.58 -19.12 -7.55
N ILE A 1014 6.40 -19.38 -8.59
CA ILE A 1014 6.71 -20.72 -9.09
C ILE A 1014 8.18 -21.12 -8.83
N THR A 1015 9.05 -20.15 -8.57
CA THR A 1015 10.49 -20.38 -8.32
C THR A 1015 10.88 -20.16 -6.86
N TRP A 1016 12.03 -20.72 -6.45
CA TRP A 1016 12.50 -20.75 -5.06
C TRP A 1016 13.40 -19.57 -4.66
N GLY A 1017 13.46 -18.53 -5.50
CA GLY A 1017 14.28 -17.34 -5.25
C GLY A 1017 13.83 -16.52 -4.05
N ASN A 1018 14.73 -15.68 -3.53
CA ASN A 1018 14.50 -14.81 -2.37
C ASN A 1018 14.16 -15.52 -1.05
N ARG A 1019 14.43 -16.82 -0.93
CA ARG A 1019 14.12 -17.61 0.28
C ARG A 1019 14.85 -17.13 1.55
N VAL A 1020 16.08 -16.61 1.48
CA VAL A 1020 16.78 -16.20 2.70
C VAL A 1020 16.11 -14.95 3.26
N SER A 1021 15.79 -13.93 2.46
CA SER A 1021 15.03 -12.76 2.91
C SER A 1021 13.63 -13.13 3.41
N ILE A 1022 12.93 -14.08 2.78
CA ILE A 1022 11.61 -14.57 3.24
C ILE A 1022 11.65 -15.06 4.68
N TYR A 1023 12.58 -15.97 5.00
CA TYR A 1023 12.60 -16.63 6.31
C TYR A 1023 13.36 -15.84 7.39
N THR A 1024 14.24 -14.91 7.01
CA THR A 1024 15.07 -14.14 7.96
C THR A 1024 14.61 -12.69 8.14
N GLY A 1025 13.88 -12.16 7.17
CA GLY A 1025 13.56 -10.74 7.07
C GLY A 1025 14.79 -9.85 6.82
N LEU A 1026 15.92 -10.40 6.36
CA LEU A 1026 17.08 -9.59 5.96
C LEU A 1026 16.81 -8.90 4.62
N PRO A 1027 17.21 -7.62 4.44
CA PRO A 1027 17.07 -6.91 3.16
C PRO A 1027 17.88 -7.57 2.05
N SER A 1028 17.23 -8.02 0.99
CA SER A 1028 17.87 -8.41 -0.27
C SER A 1028 17.94 -7.21 -1.23
N VAL A 1029 18.88 -7.22 -2.18
CA VAL A 1029 19.01 -6.16 -3.21
C VAL A 1029 17.67 -5.82 -3.85
N VAL A 1030 16.94 -6.87 -4.23
CA VAL A 1030 15.57 -6.81 -4.75
C VAL A 1030 14.86 -8.15 -4.51
N GLY A 1031 13.55 -8.15 -4.28
CA GLY A 1031 12.71 -9.34 -4.16
C GLY A 1031 11.88 -9.65 -5.40
N TRP A 1032 10.64 -10.10 -5.20
CA TRP A 1032 9.69 -10.35 -6.29
C TRP A 1032 9.34 -9.03 -7.02
N ARG A 1033 9.43 -9.06 -8.35
CA ARG A 1033 9.41 -7.87 -9.21
C ARG A 1033 8.09 -7.12 -9.11
N TRP A 1034 6.94 -7.78 -9.33
CA TRP A 1034 5.64 -7.12 -9.38
C TRP A 1034 5.26 -6.48 -8.04
N HIS A 1035 5.58 -7.12 -6.91
CA HIS A 1035 5.35 -6.51 -5.59
C HIS A 1035 6.21 -5.26 -5.38
N GLN A 1036 7.47 -5.29 -5.81
CA GLN A 1036 8.36 -4.14 -5.70
C GLN A 1036 7.99 -3.01 -6.66
N VAL A 1037 7.63 -3.34 -7.90
CA VAL A 1037 7.14 -2.37 -8.90
C VAL A 1037 5.87 -1.69 -8.40
N GLN A 1038 4.93 -2.46 -7.84
CA GLN A 1038 3.70 -1.88 -7.29
C GLN A 1038 4.00 -0.89 -6.17
N GLN A 1039 4.88 -1.23 -5.22
CA GLN A 1039 5.26 -0.34 -4.13
C GLN A 1039 6.03 0.92 -4.59
N ARG A 1040 6.64 0.88 -5.78
CA ARG A 1040 7.59 1.88 -6.28
C ARG A 1040 7.17 2.52 -7.60
N MET A 1041 5.88 2.53 -7.93
CA MET A 1041 5.38 3.18 -9.16
C MET A 1041 5.66 4.69 -9.24
N VAL A 1042 6.05 5.32 -8.13
CA VAL A 1042 6.47 6.72 -8.08
C VAL A 1042 7.97 6.93 -8.30
N MET A 1043 8.77 5.86 -8.26
CA MET A 1043 10.18 5.91 -8.66
C MET A 1043 10.31 5.84 -10.18
N PRO A 1044 11.48 6.21 -10.75
CA PRO A 1044 11.74 6.07 -12.18
C PRO A 1044 11.42 4.66 -12.69
N ALA A 1045 10.75 4.58 -13.84
CA ALA A 1045 10.44 3.29 -14.46
C ALA A 1045 11.74 2.50 -14.72
N GLY A 1046 11.75 1.22 -14.37
CA GLY A 1046 12.92 0.36 -14.52
C GLY A 1046 13.82 0.25 -13.28
N THR A 1047 13.58 1.02 -12.20
CA THR A 1047 14.42 0.93 -10.98
C THR A 1047 14.48 -0.48 -10.39
N VAL A 1048 13.35 -1.21 -10.38
CA VAL A 1048 13.30 -2.58 -9.85
C VAL A 1048 14.00 -3.55 -10.81
N GLU A 1049 13.77 -3.39 -12.11
CA GLU A 1049 14.36 -4.21 -13.17
C GLU A 1049 15.89 -4.06 -13.22
N LEU A 1050 16.42 -2.84 -13.04
CA LEU A 1050 17.86 -2.58 -12.97
C LEU A 1050 18.51 -3.33 -11.80
N ARG A 1051 17.89 -3.30 -10.61
CA ARG A 1051 18.37 -4.07 -9.46
C ARG A 1051 18.36 -5.58 -9.72
N GLN A 1052 17.36 -6.10 -10.42
CA GLN A 1052 17.33 -7.51 -10.81
C GLN A 1052 18.43 -7.85 -11.81
N ALA A 1053 18.70 -6.95 -12.76
CA ALA A 1053 19.81 -7.09 -13.70
C ALA A 1053 21.16 -7.08 -12.97
N ASP A 1054 21.34 -6.24 -11.95
CA ASP A 1054 22.57 -6.19 -11.15
C ASP A 1054 22.78 -7.45 -10.31
N VAL A 1055 21.72 -8.00 -9.70
CA VAL A 1055 21.82 -9.31 -9.02
C VAL A 1055 22.26 -10.38 -10.01
N ARG A 1056 21.67 -10.41 -11.21
CA ARG A 1056 22.04 -11.37 -12.25
C ARG A 1056 23.49 -11.18 -12.71
N ALA A 1057 23.89 -9.94 -12.98
CA ALA A 1057 25.24 -9.58 -13.39
C ALA A 1057 26.29 -9.95 -12.32
N PHE A 1058 25.96 -9.74 -11.04
CA PHE A 1058 26.80 -10.17 -9.93
C PHE A 1058 27.05 -11.67 -9.96
N TYR A 1059 26.02 -12.51 -10.11
CA TYR A 1059 26.22 -13.96 -10.16
C TYR A 1059 26.91 -14.42 -11.44
N ASP A 1060 26.60 -13.84 -12.60
CA ASP A 1060 27.09 -14.32 -13.89
C ASP A 1060 28.51 -13.84 -14.26
N THR A 1061 28.95 -12.68 -13.77
CA THR A 1061 30.26 -12.13 -14.16
C THR A 1061 31.43 -12.99 -13.68
N ALA A 1062 32.44 -13.18 -14.52
CA ALA A 1062 33.73 -13.76 -14.14
C ALA A 1062 34.70 -12.73 -13.54
N ASP A 1063 34.44 -11.43 -13.70
CA ASP A 1063 35.29 -10.34 -13.22
C ASP A 1063 34.98 -9.99 -11.75
N PRO A 1064 35.91 -10.21 -10.81
CA PRO A 1064 35.71 -9.86 -9.41
C PRO A 1064 35.52 -8.36 -9.16
N GLN A 1065 36.01 -7.47 -10.04
CA GLN A 1065 35.88 -6.01 -9.87
C GLN A 1065 34.44 -5.55 -10.10
N ILE A 1066 33.79 -6.07 -11.16
CA ILE A 1066 32.37 -5.82 -11.42
C ILE A 1066 31.53 -6.32 -10.23
N ALA A 1067 31.84 -7.51 -9.73
CA ALA A 1067 31.16 -8.06 -8.56
C ALA A 1067 31.34 -7.16 -7.32
N ARG A 1068 32.56 -6.66 -7.06
CA ARG A 1068 32.85 -5.75 -5.95
C ARG A 1068 32.09 -4.42 -6.07
N MET A 1069 32.01 -3.85 -7.27
CA MET A 1069 31.28 -2.62 -7.53
C MET A 1069 29.79 -2.76 -7.16
N ILE A 1070 29.16 -3.86 -7.58
CA ILE A 1070 27.74 -4.14 -7.25
C ILE A 1070 27.56 -4.33 -5.73
N LEU A 1071 28.46 -5.06 -5.07
CA LEU A 1071 28.39 -5.22 -3.60
C LEU A 1071 28.49 -3.87 -2.87
N GLN A 1072 29.34 -2.96 -3.34
CA GLN A 1072 29.50 -1.62 -2.78
C GLN A 1072 28.28 -0.73 -3.04
N GLN A 1073 27.72 -0.77 -4.25
CA GLN A 1073 26.54 0.00 -4.64
C GLN A 1073 25.34 -0.25 -3.73
N TYR A 1074 25.11 -1.51 -3.36
CA TYR A 1074 23.99 -1.90 -2.49
C TYR A 1074 24.37 -2.03 -1.00
N GLN A 1075 25.64 -1.80 -0.66
CA GLN A 1075 26.23 -2.00 0.68
C GLN A 1075 25.93 -3.39 1.26
N ILE A 1076 26.24 -4.42 0.47
CA ILE A 1076 26.01 -5.81 0.84
C ILE A 1076 26.99 -6.24 1.92
N ALA A 1077 26.48 -6.82 3.00
CA ALA A 1077 27.28 -7.38 4.08
C ALA A 1077 27.52 -8.87 3.92
N TYR A 1078 26.57 -9.60 3.33
CA TYR A 1078 26.67 -11.05 3.16
C TYR A 1078 26.24 -11.52 1.77
N VAL A 1079 26.98 -12.47 1.21
CA VAL A 1079 26.67 -13.10 -0.08
C VAL A 1079 26.30 -14.56 0.15
N VAL A 1080 25.14 -14.96 -0.37
CA VAL A 1080 24.64 -16.33 -0.30
C VAL A 1080 25.03 -17.08 -1.57
N LEU A 1081 25.53 -18.30 -1.42
CA LEU A 1081 25.84 -19.19 -2.55
C LEU A 1081 25.48 -20.63 -2.18
N THR A 1082 24.27 -21.07 -2.51
CA THR A 1082 23.82 -22.44 -2.31
C THR A 1082 23.70 -23.18 -3.64
N PRO A 1083 23.35 -24.48 -3.63
CA PRO A 1083 23.08 -25.21 -4.87
C PRO A 1083 22.03 -24.52 -5.77
N TYR A 1084 21.14 -23.70 -5.19
CA TYR A 1084 20.17 -22.91 -5.96
C TYR A 1084 20.83 -21.80 -6.78
N GLU A 1085 21.67 -20.97 -6.15
CA GLU A 1085 22.45 -19.94 -6.86
C GLU A 1085 23.33 -20.57 -7.95
N GLN A 1086 24.01 -21.68 -7.63
CA GLN A 1086 24.91 -22.39 -8.55
C GLN A 1086 24.17 -22.96 -9.78
N MET A 1087 22.93 -23.40 -9.61
CA MET A 1087 22.11 -23.91 -10.71
C MET A 1087 21.71 -22.80 -11.70
N LEU A 1088 21.51 -21.58 -11.21
CA LEU A 1088 21.00 -20.46 -12.01
C LEU A 1088 22.10 -19.60 -12.60
N MET A 1089 23.24 -19.43 -11.92
CA MET A 1089 24.34 -18.58 -12.39
C MET A 1089 25.07 -19.16 -13.62
N ALA A 1090 25.77 -18.29 -14.35
CA ALA A 1090 26.69 -18.71 -15.40
C ALA A 1090 27.90 -19.49 -14.81
N PRO A 1091 28.34 -20.61 -15.42
CA PRO A 1091 29.48 -21.39 -14.93
C PRO A 1091 30.77 -20.60 -14.77
N GLU A 1092 31.02 -19.64 -15.67
CA GLU A 1092 32.18 -18.75 -15.69
C GLU A 1092 32.23 -17.85 -14.44
N GLY A 1093 31.06 -17.55 -13.86
CA GLY A 1093 30.95 -16.71 -12.67
C GLY A 1093 31.36 -17.40 -11.37
N MET A 1094 31.70 -18.70 -11.38
CA MET A 1094 32.04 -19.44 -10.16
C MET A 1094 33.45 -19.13 -9.64
N GLU A 1095 34.43 -18.96 -10.54
CA GLU A 1095 35.84 -18.77 -10.19
C GLU A 1095 36.08 -17.46 -9.41
N LYS A 1096 35.26 -16.42 -9.64
CA LYS A 1096 35.41 -15.14 -8.95
C LYS A 1096 35.33 -15.26 -7.44
N PHE A 1097 34.54 -16.19 -6.90
CA PHE A 1097 34.35 -16.31 -5.45
C PHE A 1097 35.66 -16.71 -4.77
N ASP A 1098 36.43 -17.62 -5.37
CA ASP A 1098 37.72 -18.04 -4.84
C ASP A 1098 38.76 -16.91 -4.95
N ASN A 1099 38.74 -16.14 -6.04
CA ASN A 1099 39.57 -14.94 -6.21
C ASN A 1099 39.26 -13.87 -5.17
N MET A 1100 37.97 -13.57 -4.94
CA MET A 1100 37.54 -12.57 -3.95
C MET A 1100 37.89 -13.00 -2.52
N VAL A 1101 37.86 -14.30 -2.21
CA VAL A 1101 38.34 -14.81 -0.92
C VAL A 1101 39.86 -14.69 -0.81
N ALA A 1102 40.60 -15.08 -1.84
CA ALA A 1102 42.06 -14.99 -1.85
C ALA A 1102 42.56 -13.54 -1.73
N TRP A 1103 41.84 -12.58 -2.30
CA TRP A 1103 42.13 -11.14 -2.20
C TRP A 1103 41.62 -10.49 -0.91
N GLY A 1104 40.93 -11.25 -0.05
CA GLY A 1104 40.42 -10.76 1.22
C GLY A 1104 39.25 -9.79 1.09
N TRP A 1105 38.45 -9.88 0.02
CA TRP A 1105 37.18 -9.15 -0.14
C TRP A 1105 35.96 -9.94 0.32
N LEU A 1106 36.10 -11.27 0.41
CA LEU A 1106 35.10 -12.16 0.99
C LEU A 1106 35.74 -13.04 2.07
N GLU A 1107 35.05 -13.18 3.20
CA GLU A 1107 35.37 -14.13 4.26
C GLU A 1107 34.30 -15.22 4.30
N LYS A 1108 34.70 -16.48 4.18
CA LYS A 1108 33.78 -17.63 4.24
C LYS A 1108 33.38 -17.89 5.70
N LEU A 1109 32.10 -17.69 6.03
CA LEU A 1109 31.56 -17.89 7.39
C LEU A 1109 30.85 -19.24 7.57
N TYR A 1110 30.25 -19.75 6.51
CA TYR A 1110 29.52 -21.02 6.51
C TYR A 1110 29.83 -21.79 5.23
N ASP A 1111 30.08 -23.09 5.34
CA ASP A 1111 30.32 -23.99 4.20
C ASP A 1111 29.94 -25.42 4.61
N GLN A 1112 28.70 -25.81 4.34
CA GLN A 1112 28.19 -27.16 4.61
C GLN A 1112 27.20 -27.58 3.54
N ASN A 1113 27.27 -28.85 3.11
CA ASN A 1113 26.33 -29.45 2.16
C ASN A 1113 26.16 -28.64 0.85
N GLY A 1114 27.23 -27.99 0.38
CA GLY A 1114 27.22 -27.16 -0.83
C GLY A 1114 26.61 -25.77 -0.66
N ALA A 1115 26.10 -25.42 0.53
CA ALA A 1115 25.65 -24.08 0.87
C ALA A 1115 26.79 -23.28 1.53
N ARG A 1116 27.08 -22.12 0.97
CA ARG A 1116 28.13 -21.20 1.42
C ARG A 1116 27.55 -19.83 1.75
N LEU A 1117 28.09 -19.22 2.80
CA LEU A 1117 27.84 -17.84 3.15
C LEU A 1117 29.17 -17.10 3.26
N TYR A 1118 29.26 -15.98 2.56
CA TYR A 1118 30.41 -15.10 2.61
C TYR A 1118 30.03 -13.80 3.30
N LYS A 1119 30.94 -13.27 4.12
CA LYS A 1119 30.88 -11.91 4.62
C LYS A 1119 31.74 -11.02 3.73
N VAL A 1120 31.22 -9.87 3.36
CA VAL A 1120 31.96 -8.86 2.59
C VAL A 1120 32.89 -8.11 3.53
N THR A 1121 34.17 -8.08 3.20
CA THR A 1121 35.21 -7.37 3.94
C THR A 1121 35.57 -6.07 3.22
N GLN A 1122 35.92 -5.03 4.00
CA GLN A 1122 36.22 -3.69 3.47
C GLN A 1122 37.54 -3.65 2.71
#